data_AF-A0A453IZR4-F1
#
_entry.id   AF-A0A453IZR4-F1
#
_cell.length_a   1.000
_cell.length_b   1.000
_cell.length_c   1.000
_cell.angle_alpha   90.00
_cell.angle_beta   90.00
_cell.angle_gamma   90.00
#
_symmetry.space_group_name_H-M   'P 1'
#
loop_
_entity.id
_entity.type
_entity.pdbx_description
1 polymer ?
#
loop_
_entity_poly.entity_id
_entity_poly.type
_entity_poly.pdbx_seq_one_letter_code
_entity_poly.pdbx_strand_id
1 'polypeptide(L)'
;FEYTPRLLSPFTPLYSTVRPHGVRRQSSQLSPRSDTSWWCISSPLPLLRHFAPTHSGPPPRTPPPRRPARVRIRRRCGAMAIPVEEAIAALSTFSLEDEQPDVQGLAVLLSSERYATNSPIEYSDVAAYRLSLGEDTKAINQLNALIQEGKEMASLLYTYRSCVKALPQLPDSMKHSQADLYLETYQVLDLEMSRLREIQRWQASAASKLAADMQRFSRPERLVNGPTVTHFWSMLKLLDVLLQLDHLKNAKASIPNDFSWYKRTFTQVSTQWQDTDTMREELDDLQIFLSTRWAILLNLHAEMFRTNTVEDILQVLIVFCVESLELDFALLFPERHTLLRVLPVLVVLATSSEKESESLYKRVKINRLLNIFKNDPVIPAFPDLHLSPAAMLKELSSYFQNFSSQIRLLTLPAPHEIPPRELQDYQRHYLILNHMGTIRAEHDDFSIRFASAMNQMITLKSSDGADNDWSRDIKGNMYDTVVEGFQLLSRWTGRIWEQCAWKFSRPCKEPPISDSQQDSATFFDYEKVVRWNYTAEERRALLELIGYIKSIGLMMQHCDTLVSEALWETIHMEVQDFVQDKLDTMLRTTFRKKKDLSRILSDMRTLSADWMANTSKADPEQHSLHQETEEMRQSTFYPRPVAPTAAQIHCLQFLICELVSGGNLRKPGGLFGNSSSGIPVEDLKQLETFFYKLSFFLHILDFTAATIGTLTDLGFLWFREFYLESSRVIQFPIECSLPWMLVDHVIESQDAGLLESILIPLDLYNDSAQHALTYLKQRFLYDEIEAEVDLSFDLLVQKLNEVIFTYYKSCAASTLLDSSFTYACDDGEKYFVKPLRFDAIFKLRRVMILGRTIDLRSLITQRMNKLFRENIDFLLERFEYGDLCG
;
A
#
# COMPACT_ATOMS: atom_id res chain seq x y z
N PHE A 1 -0.37 -43.65 -5.53
CA PHE A 1 -1.39 -43.98 -4.52
C PHE A 1 -2.58 -43.09 -4.77
N GLU A 2 -3.67 -43.68 -5.22
CA GLU A 2 -4.88 -43.00 -5.69
C GLU A 2 -5.64 -42.37 -4.52
N TYR A 3 -5.92 -41.07 -4.60
CA TYR A 3 -6.99 -40.41 -3.84
C TYR A 3 -7.94 -39.79 -4.86
N THR A 4 -9.12 -40.39 -4.98
CA THR A 4 -10.27 -39.84 -5.70
C THR A 4 -11.03 -38.91 -4.76
N PRO A 5 -11.24 -37.62 -5.09
CA PRO A 5 -12.11 -36.77 -4.30
C PRO A 5 -13.57 -37.07 -4.66
N ARG A 6 -14.36 -37.51 -3.69
CA ARG A 6 -15.82 -37.52 -3.78
C ARG A 6 -16.32 -36.07 -3.78
N LEU A 7 -16.78 -35.62 -4.93
CA LEU A 7 -17.61 -34.43 -5.07
C LEU A 7 -18.91 -34.60 -4.25
N LEU A 8 -19.03 -33.86 -3.16
CA LEU A 8 -20.31 -33.58 -2.52
C LEU A 8 -20.93 -32.32 -3.15
N SER A 9 -22.23 -32.37 -3.29
CA SER A 9 -23.08 -31.51 -4.13
C SER A 9 -23.00 -29.99 -3.85
N PRO A 10 -23.18 -29.14 -4.88
CA PRO A 10 -23.38 -27.70 -4.71
C PRO A 10 -24.77 -27.38 -4.15
N PHE A 11 -24.82 -26.42 -3.22
CA PHE A 11 -26.04 -25.81 -2.71
C PHE A 11 -26.82 -25.11 -3.84
N THR A 12 -28.14 -25.29 -3.80
CA THR A 12 -29.10 -24.86 -4.81
C THR A 12 -29.40 -23.35 -4.72
N PRO A 13 -29.38 -22.58 -5.83
CA PRO A 13 -29.92 -21.23 -5.86
C PRO A 13 -31.43 -21.24 -6.17
N LEU A 14 -32.20 -20.47 -5.40
CA LEU A 14 -33.63 -20.24 -5.58
C LEU A 14 -33.91 -19.38 -6.83
N TYR A 15 -34.62 -20.00 -7.78
CA TYR A 15 -35.53 -19.46 -8.81
C TYR A 15 -35.26 -18.09 -9.46
N SER A 16 -34.91 -18.12 -10.75
CA SER A 16 -35.50 -17.23 -11.76
C SER A 16 -35.73 -17.97 -13.06
N THR A 17 -36.98 -17.97 -13.53
CA THR A 17 -37.54 -18.68 -14.67
C THR A 17 -37.11 -18.13 -16.03
N VAL A 18 -36.57 -18.98 -16.92
CA VAL A 18 -36.58 -18.74 -18.38
C VAL A 18 -36.85 -20.06 -19.12
N ARG A 19 -37.83 -20.06 -20.03
CA ARG A 19 -38.22 -21.18 -20.90
C ARG A 19 -37.27 -21.33 -22.11
N PRO A 20 -37.16 -22.52 -22.72
CA PRO A 20 -36.22 -22.81 -23.81
C PRO A 20 -36.88 -22.85 -25.21
N HIS A 21 -36.12 -22.45 -26.23
CA HIS A 21 -36.13 -22.91 -27.64
C HIS A 21 -34.87 -22.25 -28.27
N GLY A 22 -33.99 -22.86 -29.06
CA GLY A 22 -34.04 -24.05 -29.89
C GLY A 22 -33.56 -23.68 -31.30
N VAL A 23 -32.45 -24.30 -31.74
CA VAL A 23 -32.04 -24.57 -33.14
C VAL A 23 -31.09 -23.59 -33.88
N ARG A 24 -29.84 -24.08 -34.04
CA ARG A 24 -28.89 -24.05 -35.18
C ARG A 24 -29.14 -23.09 -36.36
N ARG A 25 -28.07 -22.37 -36.78
CA ARG A 25 -27.37 -22.57 -38.08
C ARG A 25 -26.05 -21.77 -38.18
N GLN A 26 -25.17 -22.31 -39.03
CA GLN A 26 -23.77 -22.00 -39.28
C GLN A 26 -23.52 -20.72 -40.11
N SER A 27 -22.25 -20.26 -39.99
CA SER A 27 -21.37 -19.68 -41.03
C SER A 27 -21.73 -18.33 -41.68
N SER A 28 -20.84 -17.33 -41.56
CA SER A 28 -19.87 -16.97 -42.61
C SER A 28 -19.05 -15.71 -42.25
N GLN A 29 -17.81 -15.72 -42.72
CA GLN A 29 -16.78 -14.68 -42.68
C GLN A 29 -17.22 -13.30 -43.20
N LEU A 30 -16.59 -12.22 -42.71
CA LEU A 30 -15.91 -11.17 -43.50
C LEU A 30 -15.50 -9.97 -42.60
N SER A 31 -14.22 -9.62 -42.66
CA SER A 31 -13.59 -8.37 -42.19
C SER A 31 -13.53 -7.36 -43.36
N PRO A 32 -12.83 -6.19 -43.31
CA PRO A 32 -12.67 -5.13 -42.29
C PRO A 32 -12.93 -3.71 -42.91
N ARG A 33 -12.49 -2.64 -42.19
CA ARG A 33 -12.36 -1.19 -42.58
C ARG A 33 -13.57 -0.31 -42.24
N SER A 34 -13.46 0.95 -41.81
CA SER A 34 -12.34 1.89 -41.59
C SER A 34 -12.89 3.16 -40.94
N ASP A 35 -12.05 3.77 -40.10
CA ASP A 35 -11.82 5.21 -39.92
C ASP A 35 -12.89 6.19 -39.40
N THR A 36 -12.32 7.17 -38.66
CA THR A 36 -12.81 8.50 -38.28
C THR A 36 -13.87 8.57 -37.18
N SER A 37 -13.95 9.58 -36.31
CA SER A 37 -13.01 10.44 -35.60
C SER A 37 -13.90 11.35 -34.75
N TRP A 38 -13.56 11.54 -33.47
CA TRP A 38 -13.59 12.83 -32.76
C TRP A 38 -14.94 13.51 -32.41
N TRP A 39 -15.09 13.78 -31.10
CA TRP A 39 -15.76 14.94 -30.45
C TRP A 39 -17.30 14.97 -30.51
N CYS A 40 -18.07 15.53 -29.58
CA CYS A 40 -17.93 16.09 -28.23
C CYS A 40 -19.38 16.44 -27.80
N ILE A 41 -19.62 16.49 -26.48
CA ILE A 41 -20.44 17.50 -25.79
C ILE A 41 -21.98 17.55 -26.02
N SER A 42 -22.65 17.63 -24.87
CA SER A 42 -23.90 18.35 -24.54
C SER A 42 -25.27 17.69 -24.75
N SER A 43 -26.00 17.69 -23.64
CA SER A 43 -27.45 17.74 -23.44
C SER A 43 -28.20 18.56 -24.49
N PRO A 44 -29.52 18.38 -24.64
CA PRO A 44 -30.40 19.46 -24.20
C PRO A 44 -31.81 19.06 -23.70
N LEU A 45 -32.41 19.98 -22.93
CA LEU A 45 -33.86 20.18 -22.76
C LEU A 45 -34.55 20.50 -24.10
N PRO A 46 -35.89 20.39 -24.21
CA PRO A 46 -36.66 21.63 -24.36
C PRO A 46 -38.11 21.65 -23.79
N LEU A 47 -38.57 22.87 -23.51
CA LEU A 47 -39.95 23.33 -23.34
C LEU A 47 -40.67 23.51 -24.69
N LEU A 48 -42.01 23.36 -24.76
CA LEU A 48 -42.88 24.14 -25.66
C LEU A 48 -44.39 24.07 -25.28
N ARG A 49 -45.12 25.13 -25.68
CA ARG A 49 -46.47 25.60 -25.28
C ARG A 49 -47.58 25.30 -26.33
N HIS A 50 -48.83 25.56 -25.89
CA HIS A 50 -50.11 25.87 -26.61
C HIS A 50 -51.00 24.65 -26.93
N PHE A 51 -52.35 24.65 -26.74
CA PHE A 51 -53.41 25.63 -27.06
C PHE A 51 -54.65 25.48 -26.13
N ALA A 52 -55.47 26.54 -26.01
CA ALA A 52 -56.87 26.53 -25.52
C ALA A 52 -57.86 26.47 -26.70
N PRO A 53 -59.19 26.19 -26.53
CA PRO A 53 -60.15 27.30 -26.33
C PRO A 53 -61.49 27.01 -25.55
N THR A 54 -61.94 28.03 -24.79
CA THR A 54 -63.27 28.71 -24.63
C THR A 54 -64.67 28.05 -24.42
N HIS A 55 -65.48 28.80 -23.64
CA HIS A 55 -66.97 28.94 -23.52
C HIS A 55 -67.68 28.15 -22.39
N SER A 56 -68.67 28.62 -21.60
CA SER A 56 -69.35 29.92 -21.32
C SER A 56 -70.30 29.75 -20.08
N GLY A 57 -70.57 30.79 -19.26
CA GLY A 57 -71.37 30.75 -17.99
C GLY A 57 -72.91 30.58 -18.13
N PRO A 58 -73.81 30.98 -17.17
CA PRO A 58 -73.68 31.65 -15.85
C PRO A 58 -74.59 31.04 -14.70
N PRO A 59 -74.82 31.68 -13.50
CA PRO A 59 -75.32 31.10 -12.22
C PRO A 59 -76.78 31.55 -11.87
N PRO A 60 -77.28 31.76 -10.62
CA PRO A 60 -77.06 31.24 -9.23
C PRO A 60 -78.39 30.82 -8.51
N ARG A 61 -78.36 30.37 -7.22
CA ARG A 61 -79.27 30.78 -6.09
C ARG A 61 -79.25 29.82 -4.86
N THR A 62 -79.03 30.39 -3.67
CA THR A 62 -79.40 29.93 -2.30
C THR A 62 -80.87 30.31 -2.00
N PRO A 63 -81.61 29.92 -0.91
CA PRO A 63 -81.22 29.66 0.53
C PRO A 63 -82.14 28.61 1.28
N PRO A 64 -82.45 28.59 2.61
CA PRO A 64 -81.71 28.65 3.90
C PRO A 64 -82.03 27.40 4.85
N PRO A 65 -82.15 27.45 6.22
CA PRO A 65 -81.24 26.74 7.15
C PRO A 65 -81.92 25.85 8.25
N ARG A 66 -81.10 25.38 9.22
CA ARG A 66 -81.38 24.79 10.58
C ARG A 66 -81.50 23.25 10.60
N ARG A 67 -80.94 22.47 11.56
CA ARG A 67 -80.21 22.67 12.84
C ARG A 67 -79.54 21.29 13.22
N PRO A 68 -78.81 21.15 14.35
CA PRO A 68 -77.53 20.44 14.42
C PRO A 68 -77.61 19.02 15.02
N ALA A 69 -76.56 18.21 14.85
CA ALA A 69 -75.77 17.62 15.94
C ALA A 69 -74.82 16.50 15.46
N ARG A 70 -73.73 16.36 16.22
CA ARG A 70 -72.76 15.25 16.31
C ARG A 70 -71.58 15.27 15.34
N VAL A 71 -70.49 15.80 15.91
CA VAL A 71 -69.09 15.64 15.53
C VAL A 71 -68.79 14.20 15.13
N ARG A 72 -68.43 14.03 13.86
CA ARG A 72 -67.79 12.83 13.32
C ARG A 72 -66.45 13.31 12.76
N ILE A 73 -65.36 13.06 13.48
CA ILE A 73 -64.00 13.22 12.94
C ILE A 73 -63.84 12.12 11.89
N ARG A 74 -64.10 12.49 10.63
CA ARG A 74 -63.83 11.67 9.45
C ARG A 74 -62.50 12.16 8.89
N ARG A 75 -61.53 11.23 8.81
CA ARG A 75 -60.20 11.42 8.19
C ARG A 75 -60.32 12.24 6.89
N ARG A 76 -59.74 13.44 6.88
CA ARG A 76 -59.28 14.07 5.65
C ARG A 76 -57.87 13.55 5.41
N CYS A 77 -57.70 12.71 4.38
CA CYS A 77 -56.43 12.61 3.69
C CYS A 77 -56.22 13.94 2.97
N GLY A 78 -55.63 14.91 3.67
CA GLY A 78 -54.82 15.94 3.03
C GLY A 78 -53.40 15.42 3.06
N ALA A 79 -52.82 15.14 1.91
CA ALA A 79 -51.38 14.98 1.82
C ALA A 79 -50.78 16.35 2.16
N MET A 80 -50.42 16.56 3.44
CA MET A 80 -49.45 17.58 3.78
C MET A 80 -48.14 17.08 3.18
N ALA A 81 -47.66 17.76 2.14
CA ALA A 81 -46.28 17.62 1.73
C ALA A 81 -45.45 18.02 2.95
N ILE A 82 -44.83 17.05 3.60
CA ILE A 82 -43.87 17.30 4.67
C ILE A 82 -42.79 18.18 4.02
N PRO A 83 -42.51 19.39 4.56
CA PRO A 83 -41.38 20.19 4.11
C PRO A 83 -40.14 19.29 4.06
N VAL A 84 -39.34 19.41 3.00
CA VAL A 84 -38.17 18.54 2.83
C VAL A 84 -37.26 18.65 4.07
N GLU A 85 -37.18 19.82 4.69
CA GLU A 85 -36.44 20.05 5.93
C GLU A 85 -36.99 19.27 7.13
N GLU A 86 -38.33 19.15 7.29
CA GLU A 86 -38.94 18.35 8.36
C GLU A 86 -38.79 16.85 8.12
N ALA A 87 -38.82 16.41 6.87
CA ALA A 87 -38.56 15.02 6.51
C ALA A 87 -37.09 14.65 6.75
N ILE A 88 -36.14 15.55 6.41
CA ILE A 88 -34.71 15.40 6.71
C ILE A 88 -34.47 15.40 8.23
N ALA A 89 -35.11 16.30 8.97
CA ALA A 89 -35.03 16.32 10.44
C ALA A 89 -35.58 15.02 11.05
N ALA A 90 -36.70 14.50 10.56
CA ALA A 90 -37.24 13.22 11.00
C ALA A 90 -36.29 12.05 10.66
N LEU A 91 -35.66 12.05 9.49
CA LEU A 91 -34.65 11.03 9.12
C LEU A 91 -33.42 11.09 10.03
N SER A 92 -33.01 12.29 10.48
CA SER A 92 -31.90 12.46 11.43
C SER A 92 -32.20 11.96 12.85
N THR A 93 -33.47 11.66 13.19
CA THR A 93 -33.85 11.05 14.47
C THR A 93 -33.79 9.52 14.48
N PHE A 94 -33.65 8.88 13.31
CA PHE A 94 -33.42 7.44 13.23
C PHE A 94 -31.93 7.16 13.38
N SER A 95 -31.52 6.57 14.51
CA SER A 95 -30.22 5.90 14.56
C SER A 95 -30.33 4.64 13.69
N LEU A 96 -29.63 4.66 12.55
CA LEU A 96 -29.41 3.52 11.66
C LEU A 96 -28.14 2.74 12.05
N GLU A 97 -27.53 3.08 13.19
CA GLU A 97 -26.30 2.43 13.66
C GLU A 97 -26.59 0.96 13.95
N ASP A 98 -25.87 0.08 13.27
CA ASP A 98 -25.89 -1.36 13.54
C ASP A 98 -25.21 -1.58 14.90
N GLU A 99 -25.81 -2.33 15.82
CA GLU A 99 -25.17 -2.63 17.13
C GLU A 99 -24.00 -3.65 17.01
N GLN A 100 -23.55 -3.94 15.78
CA GLN A 100 -22.39 -4.78 15.54
C GLN A 100 -21.10 -4.05 15.94
N PRO A 101 -20.21 -4.68 16.72
CA PRO A 101 -18.90 -4.10 17.01
C PRO A 101 -17.99 -4.10 15.77
N ASP A 102 -17.16 -3.06 15.64
CA ASP A 102 -16.11 -2.95 14.63
C ASP A 102 -14.90 -3.83 15.02
N VAL A 103 -15.00 -5.12 14.71
CA VAL A 103 -14.00 -6.16 15.06
C VAL A 103 -13.13 -6.54 13.86
N GLN A 104 -13.36 -5.94 12.70
CA GLN A 104 -12.58 -6.13 11.48
C GLN A 104 -11.92 -4.82 11.06
N GLY A 105 -10.81 -4.94 10.32
CA GLY A 105 -10.24 -3.82 9.60
C GLY A 105 -11.07 -3.42 8.39
N LEU A 106 -10.44 -2.64 7.52
CA LEU A 106 -11.08 -2.06 6.35
C LEU A 106 -11.56 -3.13 5.37
N ALA A 107 -12.88 -3.18 5.16
CA ALA A 107 -13.44 -3.90 4.03
C ALA A 107 -13.09 -3.14 2.75
N VAL A 108 -12.05 -3.59 2.03
CA VAL A 108 -11.58 -2.94 0.80
C VAL A 108 -12.72 -2.88 -0.22
N LEU A 109 -13.21 -1.67 -0.50
CA LEU A 109 -14.01 -1.39 -1.67
C LEU A 109 -13.07 -1.32 -2.87
N LEU A 110 -13.45 -1.93 -3.99
CA LEU A 110 -12.71 -1.87 -5.26
C LEU A 110 -12.77 -0.43 -5.82
N SER A 111 -11.99 0.50 -5.26
CA SER A 111 -11.80 1.84 -5.83
C SER A 111 -10.49 1.86 -6.63
N SER A 112 -10.61 1.95 -7.95
CA SER A 112 -9.48 2.29 -8.83
C SER A 112 -9.53 3.79 -9.08
N GLU A 113 -9.06 4.58 -8.12
CA GLU A 113 -8.92 6.03 -8.28
C GLU A 113 -7.48 6.39 -8.62
N ARG A 114 -7.31 7.47 -9.39
CA ARG A 114 -6.00 8.01 -9.77
C ARG A 114 -5.52 8.98 -8.68
N TYR A 115 -4.24 8.87 -8.33
CA TYR A 115 -3.62 9.49 -7.16
C TYR A 115 -3.04 10.89 -7.45
N ALA A 116 -3.19 11.87 -6.56
CA ALA A 116 -2.55 13.18 -6.55
C ALA A 116 -1.01 13.13 -6.61
N THR A 117 -0.39 12.10 -6.04
CA THR A 117 1.05 11.81 -6.14
C THR A 117 1.51 11.49 -7.58
N ASN A 118 0.59 11.07 -8.45
CA ASN A 118 0.81 10.91 -9.89
C ASN A 118 -0.20 11.76 -10.67
N SER A 119 0.21 12.96 -11.09
CA SER A 119 -0.66 13.93 -11.78
C SER A 119 -1.69 13.25 -12.70
N PRO A 120 -3.02 13.40 -12.44
CA PRO A 120 -4.06 12.66 -13.16
C PRO A 120 -4.12 13.00 -14.65
N ILE A 121 -3.50 14.12 -15.03
CA ILE A 121 -3.37 14.66 -16.38
C ILE A 121 -1.91 14.70 -16.85
N GLU A 122 -1.04 13.90 -16.23
CA GLU A 122 0.36 13.71 -16.63
C GLU A 122 1.13 15.04 -16.76
N TYR A 123 0.91 15.97 -15.82
CA TYR A 123 1.56 17.29 -15.79
C TYR A 123 1.40 18.11 -17.08
N SER A 124 0.39 17.82 -17.90
CA SER A 124 0.11 18.55 -19.15
C SER A 124 -0.19 20.04 -18.92
N ASP A 125 -0.68 20.38 -17.73
CA ASP A 125 -0.94 21.74 -17.26
C ASP A 125 0.33 22.53 -16.90
N VAL A 126 1.49 21.89 -16.72
CA VAL A 126 2.75 22.61 -16.40
C VAL A 126 3.14 23.62 -17.49
N ALA A 127 2.80 23.34 -18.74
CA ALA A 127 3.06 24.25 -19.86
C ALA A 127 2.36 25.61 -19.70
N ALA A 128 1.26 25.67 -18.96
CA ALA A 128 0.51 26.91 -18.73
C ALA A 128 1.31 27.91 -17.86
N TYR A 129 2.20 27.43 -16.99
CA TYR A 129 3.00 28.28 -16.09
C TYR A 129 4.21 28.92 -16.78
N ARG A 130 4.45 28.63 -18.07
CA ARG A 130 5.56 29.19 -18.88
C ARG A 130 6.95 28.99 -18.26
N LEU A 131 7.10 27.98 -17.43
CA LEU A 131 8.40 27.53 -16.90
C LEU A 131 9.09 26.65 -17.94
N SER A 132 10.43 26.61 -17.95
CA SER A 132 11.24 25.76 -18.85
C SER A 132 11.22 24.27 -18.45
N LEU A 133 10.08 23.76 -18.00
CA LEU A 133 9.88 22.40 -17.47
C LEU A 133 9.16 21.46 -18.43
N GLY A 134 8.69 21.94 -19.59
CA GLY A 134 7.85 21.13 -20.49
C GLY A 134 8.53 19.88 -21.10
N GLU A 135 9.86 19.85 -21.18
CA GLU A 135 10.58 18.63 -21.54
C GLU A 135 10.81 17.70 -20.34
N ASP A 136 10.94 18.27 -19.13
CA ASP A 136 11.17 17.51 -17.91
C ASP A 136 9.91 16.73 -17.54
N THR A 137 8.73 17.34 -17.63
CA THR A 137 7.46 16.64 -17.39
C THR A 137 7.23 15.48 -18.36
N LYS A 138 7.61 15.64 -19.64
CA LYS A 138 7.57 14.55 -20.62
C LYS A 138 8.48 13.38 -20.23
N ALA A 139 9.68 13.69 -19.75
CA ALA A 139 10.62 12.68 -19.28
C ALA A 139 10.10 11.99 -18.00
N ILE A 140 9.55 12.75 -17.04
CA ILE A 140 8.91 12.20 -15.82
C ILE A 140 7.79 11.22 -16.20
N ASN A 141 6.90 11.60 -17.12
CA ASN A 141 5.82 10.72 -17.56
C ASN A 141 6.34 9.45 -18.23
N GLN A 142 7.40 9.57 -19.05
CA GLN A 142 8.04 8.42 -19.66
C GLN A 142 8.65 7.47 -18.61
N LEU A 143 9.32 8.00 -17.59
CA LEU A 143 9.87 7.20 -16.49
C LEU A 143 8.75 6.56 -15.66
N ASN A 144 7.66 7.27 -15.38
CA ASN A 144 6.53 6.74 -14.63
C ASN A 144 5.81 5.61 -15.38
N ALA A 145 5.68 5.71 -16.70
CA ALA A 145 5.17 4.62 -17.54
C ALA A 145 6.06 3.37 -17.43
N LEU A 146 7.39 3.54 -17.54
CA LEU A 146 8.33 2.44 -17.34
C LEU A 146 8.22 1.84 -15.93
N ILE A 147 8.11 2.66 -14.89
CA ILE A 147 7.94 2.16 -13.51
C ILE A 147 6.71 1.26 -13.41
N GLN A 148 5.59 1.67 -14.01
CA GLN A 148 4.36 0.88 -13.98
C GLN A 148 4.51 -0.43 -14.75
N GLU A 149 5.05 -0.40 -15.97
CA GLU A 149 5.34 -1.61 -16.77
C GLU A 149 6.28 -2.56 -16.02
N GLY A 150 7.35 -2.05 -15.41
CA GLY A 150 8.32 -2.85 -14.70
C GLY A 150 7.77 -3.49 -13.42
N LYS A 151 6.82 -2.84 -12.72
CA LYS A 151 6.09 -3.45 -11.59
C LYS A 151 5.23 -4.63 -12.03
N GLU A 152 4.61 -4.56 -13.22
CA GLU A 152 3.87 -5.68 -13.79
C GLU A 152 4.81 -6.84 -14.14
N MET A 153 5.99 -6.55 -14.70
CA MET A 153 7.03 -7.54 -14.95
C MET A 153 7.58 -8.18 -13.66
N ALA A 154 7.73 -7.40 -12.59
CA ALA A 154 8.16 -7.90 -11.30
C ALA A 154 7.13 -8.88 -10.72
N SER A 155 5.85 -8.55 -10.88
CA SER A 155 4.75 -9.45 -10.51
C SER A 155 4.84 -10.77 -11.27
N LEU A 156 5.06 -10.74 -12.59
CA LEU A 156 5.24 -11.95 -13.41
C LEU A 156 6.41 -12.83 -12.95
N LEU A 157 7.58 -12.23 -12.67
CA LEU A 157 8.75 -12.98 -12.19
C LEU A 157 8.53 -13.58 -10.80
N TYR A 158 7.91 -12.81 -9.91
CA TYR A 158 7.61 -13.27 -8.56
C TYR A 158 6.69 -14.49 -8.55
N THR A 159 5.65 -14.44 -9.39
CA THR A 159 4.62 -15.49 -9.47
C THR A 159 4.96 -16.58 -10.47
N TYR A 160 6.16 -16.56 -11.06
CA TYR A 160 6.61 -17.61 -11.97
C TYR A 160 6.75 -18.93 -11.21
N ARG A 161 5.97 -19.93 -11.62
CA ARG A 161 6.06 -21.33 -11.18
C ARG A 161 6.44 -22.21 -12.37
N SER A 162 7.31 -23.19 -12.14
CA SER A 162 7.85 -24.03 -13.23
C SER A 162 6.75 -24.76 -13.99
N CYS A 163 6.70 -24.56 -15.31
CA CYS A 163 5.79 -25.29 -16.20
C CYS A 163 6.27 -26.72 -16.40
N VAL A 164 7.59 -26.94 -16.42
CA VAL A 164 8.17 -28.28 -16.65
C VAL A 164 7.80 -29.26 -15.55
N LYS A 165 7.67 -28.79 -14.29
CA LYS A 165 7.23 -29.65 -13.17
C LYS A 165 5.82 -30.23 -13.39
N ALA A 166 4.98 -29.58 -14.21
CA ALA A 166 3.62 -30.04 -14.53
C ALA A 166 3.54 -30.91 -15.79
N LEU A 167 4.60 -30.97 -16.60
CA LEU A 167 4.59 -31.72 -17.86
C LEU A 167 4.74 -33.23 -17.62
N PRO A 168 3.99 -34.08 -18.34
CA PRO A 168 4.05 -35.52 -18.18
C PRO A 168 5.38 -36.08 -18.69
N GLN A 169 6.06 -36.87 -17.85
CA GLN A 169 7.21 -37.66 -18.31
C GLN A 169 6.69 -38.93 -19.00
N LEU A 170 6.92 -39.05 -20.32
CA LEU A 170 6.45 -40.21 -21.08
C LEU A 170 7.22 -41.49 -20.73
N PRO A 171 6.54 -42.61 -20.48
CA PRO A 171 7.16 -43.93 -20.46
C PRO A 171 7.73 -44.30 -21.84
N ASP A 172 8.77 -45.14 -21.86
CA ASP A 172 9.45 -45.60 -23.08
C ASP A 172 8.54 -46.28 -24.13
N SER A 173 7.33 -46.70 -23.74
CA SER A 173 6.33 -47.36 -24.60
C SER A 173 5.55 -46.39 -25.52
N MET A 174 5.57 -45.08 -25.26
CA MET A 174 4.83 -44.05 -26.01
C MET A 174 5.70 -43.19 -26.94
N LYS A 175 6.82 -43.72 -27.45
CA LYS A 175 7.74 -42.98 -28.35
C LYS A 175 7.11 -42.46 -29.64
N HIS A 176 5.99 -43.05 -30.08
CA HIS A 176 5.27 -42.63 -31.29
C HIS A 176 4.49 -41.31 -31.11
N SER A 177 4.04 -40.98 -29.89
CA SER A 177 3.38 -39.71 -29.56
C SER A 177 4.37 -38.67 -29.00
N GLN A 178 5.67 -38.97 -29.01
CA GLN A 178 6.71 -38.13 -28.43
C GLN A 178 6.91 -36.83 -29.23
N ALA A 179 6.77 -36.87 -30.55
CA ALA A 179 6.87 -35.69 -31.40
C ALA A 179 5.74 -34.68 -31.12
N ASP A 180 4.51 -35.18 -31.00
CA ASP A 180 3.35 -34.35 -30.68
C ASP A 180 3.46 -33.77 -29.26
N LEU A 181 3.92 -34.56 -28.28
CA LEU A 181 4.16 -34.03 -26.93
C LEU A 181 5.26 -32.96 -26.92
N TYR A 182 6.34 -33.13 -27.69
CA TYR A 182 7.39 -32.10 -27.78
C TYR A 182 6.88 -30.82 -28.43
N LEU A 183 5.99 -30.92 -29.42
CA LEU A 183 5.35 -29.77 -30.04
C LEU A 183 4.44 -29.03 -29.04
N GLU A 184 3.56 -29.75 -28.33
CA GLU A 184 2.68 -29.17 -27.31
C GLU A 184 3.49 -28.57 -26.13
N THR A 185 4.51 -29.29 -25.68
CA THR A 185 5.45 -28.80 -24.65
C THR A 185 6.13 -27.51 -25.11
N TYR A 186 6.59 -27.48 -26.36
CA TYR A 186 7.21 -26.29 -26.93
C TYR A 186 6.21 -25.12 -26.97
N GLN A 187 4.97 -25.33 -27.39
CA GLN A 187 3.95 -24.28 -27.45
C GLN A 187 3.64 -23.67 -26.08
N VAL A 188 3.51 -24.50 -25.03
CA VAL A 188 3.28 -24.02 -23.66
C VAL A 188 4.47 -23.21 -23.16
N LEU A 189 5.69 -23.75 -23.33
CA LEU A 189 6.91 -23.07 -22.88
C LEU A 189 7.20 -21.81 -23.70
N ASP A 190 6.90 -21.77 -25.00
CA ASP A 190 7.16 -20.60 -25.85
C ASP A 190 6.36 -19.36 -25.41
N LEU A 191 5.15 -19.56 -24.87
CA LEU A 191 4.37 -18.46 -24.30
C LEU A 191 5.09 -17.82 -23.10
N GLU A 192 5.58 -18.64 -22.17
CA GLU A 192 6.30 -18.16 -20.99
C GLU A 192 7.68 -17.60 -21.34
N MET A 193 8.39 -18.22 -22.28
CA MET A 193 9.68 -17.73 -22.77
C MET A 193 9.52 -16.43 -23.55
N SER A 194 8.39 -16.21 -24.23
CA SER A 194 8.06 -14.92 -24.85
C SER A 194 7.97 -13.80 -23.83
N ARG A 195 7.39 -14.05 -22.64
CA ARG A 195 7.35 -13.08 -21.54
C ARG A 195 8.75 -12.77 -21.01
N LEU A 196 9.62 -13.77 -20.88
CA LEU A 196 11.01 -13.55 -20.47
C LEU A 196 11.82 -12.76 -21.51
N ARG A 197 11.58 -12.99 -22.81
CA ARG A 197 12.15 -12.17 -23.90
C ARG A 197 11.64 -10.72 -23.82
N GLU A 198 10.37 -10.53 -23.52
CA GLU A 198 9.80 -9.19 -23.31
C GLU A 198 10.48 -8.47 -22.14
N ILE A 199 10.66 -9.13 -21.00
CA ILE A 199 11.39 -8.58 -19.85
C ILE A 199 12.83 -8.23 -20.24
N GLN A 200 13.53 -9.10 -20.98
CA GLN A 200 14.90 -8.84 -21.44
C GLN A 200 14.99 -7.61 -22.36
N ARG A 201 14.06 -7.46 -23.32
CA ARG A 201 14.02 -6.29 -24.22
C ARG A 201 13.62 -5.02 -23.47
N TRP A 202 12.64 -5.14 -22.58
CA TRP A 202 12.13 -4.03 -21.80
C TRP A 202 13.21 -3.47 -20.86
N GLN A 203 13.91 -4.33 -20.10
CA GLN A 203 14.95 -3.87 -19.19
C GLN A 203 16.08 -3.14 -19.94
N ALA A 204 16.39 -3.58 -21.17
CA ALA A 204 17.38 -2.92 -22.01
C ALA A 204 16.90 -1.53 -22.46
N SER A 205 15.63 -1.42 -22.87
CA SER A 205 15.01 -0.13 -23.20
C SER A 205 14.95 0.80 -21.99
N ALA A 206 14.54 0.29 -20.82
CA ALA A 206 14.43 1.05 -19.59
C ALA A 206 15.79 1.54 -19.09
N ALA A 207 16.82 0.69 -19.11
CA ALA A 207 18.18 1.05 -18.78
C ALA A 207 18.75 2.13 -19.70
N SER A 208 18.55 2.00 -21.02
CA SER A 208 19.03 2.99 -21.99
C SER A 208 18.32 4.35 -21.83
N LYS A 209 16.99 4.34 -21.63
CA LYS A 209 16.21 5.56 -21.37
C LYS A 209 16.60 6.23 -20.06
N LEU A 210 16.80 5.45 -18.98
CA LEU A 210 17.26 5.98 -17.70
C LEU A 210 18.66 6.59 -17.80
N ALA A 211 19.60 5.92 -18.46
CA ALA A 211 20.95 6.43 -18.67
C ALA A 211 20.95 7.71 -19.52
N ALA A 212 20.16 7.75 -20.60
CA ALA A 212 20.02 8.94 -21.45
C ALA A 212 19.39 10.12 -20.72
N ASP A 213 18.39 9.86 -19.88
CA ASP A 213 17.73 10.88 -19.05
C ASP A 213 18.67 11.40 -17.95
N MET A 214 19.42 10.54 -17.27
CA MET A 214 20.48 10.93 -16.34
C MET A 214 21.56 11.78 -17.03
N GLN A 215 22.03 11.36 -18.21
CA GLN A 215 23.02 12.10 -19.01
C GLN A 215 22.54 13.50 -19.38
N ARG A 216 21.23 13.69 -19.63
CA ARG A 216 20.64 14.99 -19.97
C ARG A 216 20.93 16.06 -18.92
N PHE A 217 20.93 15.69 -17.63
CA PHE A 217 21.23 16.58 -16.51
C PHE A 217 22.74 16.76 -16.23
N SER A 218 23.59 16.01 -16.93
CA SER A 218 25.04 16.19 -16.87
C SER A 218 25.58 17.16 -17.93
N ARG A 219 24.76 17.58 -18.90
CA ARG A 219 25.18 18.49 -19.98
C ARG A 219 25.36 19.92 -19.47
N PRO A 220 26.45 20.64 -19.85
CA PRO A 220 26.77 22.00 -19.40
C PRO A 220 25.60 23.00 -19.46
N GLU A 221 24.81 22.91 -20.53
CA GLU A 221 23.67 23.79 -20.81
C GLU A 221 22.47 23.57 -19.87
N ARG A 222 22.35 22.36 -19.29
CA ARG A 222 21.27 21.98 -18.35
C ARG A 222 21.71 21.96 -16.90
N LEU A 223 23.02 22.17 -16.63
CA LEU A 223 23.56 22.32 -15.27
C LEU A 223 23.03 23.52 -14.52
N VAL A 224 22.41 24.46 -15.23
CA VAL A 224 21.89 25.70 -14.67
C VAL A 224 20.50 25.53 -14.07
N ASN A 225 19.77 24.45 -14.39
CA ASN A 225 18.40 24.24 -13.91
C ASN A 225 18.20 22.97 -13.07
N GLY A 226 19.09 21.97 -13.20
CA GLY A 226 19.03 20.71 -12.45
C GLY A 226 17.73 19.88 -12.64
N PRO A 227 17.70 18.62 -12.20
CA PRO A 227 16.45 17.85 -12.11
C PRO A 227 15.58 18.32 -10.94
N THR A 228 14.26 18.23 -11.11
CA THR A 228 13.29 18.45 -10.04
C THR A 228 13.25 17.28 -9.06
N VAL A 229 12.69 17.46 -7.86
CA VAL A 229 12.58 16.37 -6.87
C VAL A 229 11.60 15.28 -7.30
N THR A 230 10.53 15.62 -8.02
CA THR A 230 9.67 14.62 -8.67
C THR A 230 10.48 13.77 -9.65
N HIS A 231 11.40 14.39 -10.40
CA HIS A 231 12.28 13.70 -11.33
C HIS A 231 13.28 12.79 -10.63
N PHE A 232 13.86 13.21 -9.49
CA PHE A 232 14.68 12.33 -8.65
C PHE A 232 13.91 11.09 -8.21
N TRP A 233 12.69 11.26 -7.70
CA TRP A 233 11.86 10.13 -7.31
C TRP A 233 11.54 9.21 -8.48
N SER A 234 11.27 9.73 -9.68
CA SER A 234 11.06 8.89 -10.88
C SER A 234 12.34 8.13 -11.28
N MET A 235 13.53 8.75 -11.22
CA MET A 235 14.79 8.03 -11.47
C MET A 235 15.04 6.93 -10.43
N LEU A 236 14.86 7.23 -9.14
CA LEU A 236 15.09 6.30 -8.04
C LEU A 236 14.09 5.14 -8.05
N LYS A 237 12.80 5.42 -8.28
CA LYS A 237 11.76 4.38 -8.39
C LYS A 237 12.00 3.47 -9.59
N LEU A 238 12.46 3.99 -10.73
CA LEU A 238 12.82 3.13 -11.88
C LEU A 238 14.05 2.28 -11.59
N LEU A 239 15.07 2.84 -10.93
CA LEU A 239 16.24 2.08 -10.49
C LEU A 239 15.87 0.96 -9.50
N ASP A 240 14.96 1.24 -8.57
CA ASP A 240 14.44 0.26 -7.61
C ASP A 240 13.70 -0.90 -8.30
N VAL A 241 12.89 -0.60 -9.33
CA VAL A 241 12.21 -1.62 -10.13
C VAL A 241 13.22 -2.48 -10.90
N LEU A 242 14.23 -1.89 -11.52
CA LEU A 242 15.30 -2.63 -12.21
C LEU A 242 16.07 -3.55 -11.24
N LEU A 243 16.35 -3.05 -10.03
CA LEU A 243 16.99 -3.82 -8.96
C LEU A 243 16.12 -4.99 -8.49
N GLN A 244 14.83 -4.76 -8.23
CA GLN A 244 13.88 -5.80 -7.82
C GLN A 244 13.74 -6.88 -8.88
N LEU A 245 13.64 -6.50 -10.17
CA LEU A 245 13.57 -7.46 -11.28
C LEU A 245 14.80 -8.36 -11.34
N ASP A 246 16.01 -7.80 -11.17
CA ASP A 246 17.23 -8.59 -11.20
C ASP A 246 17.28 -9.53 -10.00
N HIS A 247 16.89 -9.05 -8.81
CA HIS A 247 16.84 -9.88 -7.61
C HIS A 247 15.82 -11.04 -7.76
N LEU A 248 14.61 -10.77 -8.25
CA LEU A 248 13.57 -11.77 -8.49
C LEU A 248 14.00 -12.79 -9.55
N LYS A 249 14.61 -12.34 -10.65
CA LYS A 249 15.18 -13.21 -11.69
C LYS A 249 16.20 -14.17 -11.09
N ASN A 250 17.10 -13.66 -10.25
CA ASN A 250 18.15 -14.46 -9.61
C ASN A 250 17.61 -15.39 -8.50
N ALA A 251 16.47 -15.06 -7.90
CA ALA A 251 15.84 -15.88 -6.86
C ALA A 251 15.08 -17.10 -7.41
N LYS A 252 14.68 -17.09 -8.69
CA LYS A 252 13.84 -18.13 -9.31
C LYS A 252 14.66 -19.15 -10.11
N ALA A 253 15.06 -20.24 -9.46
CA ALA A 253 15.79 -21.34 -10.10
C ALA A 253 14.97 -22.11 -11.16
N SER A 254 13.64 -22.02 -11.14
CA SER A 254 12.75 -22.63 -12.13
C SER A 254 12.90 -22.04 -13.52
N ILE A 255 13.19 -20.75 -13.64
CA ILE A 255 13.33 -20.03 -14.91
C ILE A 255 14.43 -20.65 -15.80
N PRO A 256 15.70 -20.76 -15.36
CA PRO A 256 16.74 -21.35 -16.19
C PRO A 256 16.51 -22.85 -16.47
N ASN A 257 15.81 -23.56 -15.57
CA ASN A 257 15.46 -24.96 -15.77
C ASN A 257 14.42 -25.13 -16.89
N ASP A 258 13.34 -24.35 -16.86
CA ASP A 258 12.30 -24.35 -17.89
C ASP A 258 12.87 -23.92 -19.24
N PHE A 259 13.73 -22.88 -19.24
CA PHE A 259 14.44 -22.44 -20.45
C PHE A 259 15.33 -23.53 -21.05
N SER A 260 16.04 -24.29 -20.21
CA SER A 260 16.88 -25.41 -20.67
C SER A 260 16.06 -26.51 -21.35
N TRP A 261 14.86 -26.80 -20.84
CA TRP A 261 13.92 -27.73 -21.48
C TRP A 261 13.38 -27.18 -22.79
N TYR A 262 12.96 -25.91 -22.79
CA TYR A 262 12.49 -25.22 -23.99
C TYR A 262 13.52 -25.25 -25.13
N LYS A 263 14.81 -25.00 -24.83
CA LYS A 263 15.90 -25.08 -25.84
C LYS A 263 16.06 -26.50 -26.41
N ARG A 264 15.91 -27.54 -25.57
CA ARG A 264 15.95 -28.94 -26.02
C ARG A 264 14.77 -29.28 -26.92
N THR A 265 13.55 -28.88 -26.54
CA THR A 265 12.34 -29.16 -27.33
C THR A 265 12.34 -28.38 -28.64
N PHE A 266 12.79 -27.12 -28.62
CA PHE A 266 13.01 -26.33 -29.84
C PHE A 266 13.90 -27.07 -30.83
N THR A 267 15.02 -27.65 -30.39
CA THR A 267 15.96 -28.38 -31.27
C THR A 267 15.32 -29.59 -31.95
N GLN A 268 14.31 -30.21 -31.32
CA GLN A 268 13.57 -31.36 -31.87
C GLN A 268 12.47 -30.94 -32.85
N VAL A 269 11.86 -29.78 -32.64
CA VAL A 269 10.69 -29.30 -33.40
C VAL A 269 11.08 -28.35 -34.56
N SER A 270 12.18 -27.61 -34.42
CA SER A 270 12.59 -26.55 -35.35
C SER A 270 13.20 -27.05 -36.66
N THR A 271 13.48 -28.36 -36.79
CA THR A 271 14.07 -28.96 -38.01
C THR A 271 13.26 -28.72 -39.28
N GLN A 272 11.99 -28.35 -39.15
CA GLN A 272 11.07 -28.08 -40.25
C GLN A 272 10.89 -26.57 -40.56
N TRP A 273 11.54 -25.67 -39.80
CA TRP A 273 11.26 -24.22 -39.84
C TRP A 273 12.32 -23.43 -40.63
N GLN A 274 11.87 -22.41 -41.37
CA GLN A 274 12.73 -21.63 -42.29
C GLN A 274 13.64 -20.60 -41.57
N ASP A 275 13.26 -20.10 -40.40
CA ASP A 275 13.99 -19.06 -39.64
C ASP A 275 14.73 -19.61 -38.40
N THR A 276 15.30 -20.81 -38.51
CA THR A 276 15.86 -21.51 -37.34
C THR A 276 17.11 -20.83 -36.77
N ASP A 277 17.94 -20.17 -37.60
CA ASP A 277 19.23 -19.63 -37.16
C ASP A 277 19.10 -18.32 -36.37
N THR A 278 18.23 -17.40 -36.79
CA THR A 278 17.94 -16.16 -36.05
C THR A 278 17.31 -16.46 -34.69
N MET A 279 16.37 -17.42 -34.64
CA MET A 279 15.79 -17.89 -33.39
C MET A 279 16.84 -18.50 -32.46
N ARG A 280 17.85 -19.20 -32.98
CA ARG A 280 18.95 -19.72 -32.15
C ARG A 280 19.79 -18.61 -31.52
N GLU A 281 20.09 -17.56 -32.28
CA GLU A 281 20.81 -16.39 -31.74
C GLU A 281 20.02 -15.71 -30.61
N GLU A 282 18.71 -15.49 -30.80
CA GLU A 282 17.85 -14.93 -29.75
C GLU A 282 17.80 -15.81 -28.48
N LEU A 283 17.83 -17.13 -28.65
CA LEU A 283 17.88 -18.07 -27.52
C LEU A 283 19.22 -18.02 -26.80
N ASP A 284 20.33 -17.88 -27.52
CA ASP A 284 21.65 -17.76 -26.92
C ASP A 284 21.77 -16.46 -26.11
N ASP A 285 21.25 -15.35 -26.63
CA ASP A 285 21.18 -14.07 -25.90
C ASP A 285 20.32 -14.17 -24.64
N LEU A 286 19.14 -14.81 -24.73
CA LEU A 286 18.28 -15.04 -23.57
C LEU A 286 18.98 -15.94 -22.54
N GLN A 287 19.72 -16.97 -22.99
CA GLN A 287 20.48 -17.84 -22.10
C GLN A 287 21.52 -17.06 -21.29
N ILE A 288 22.24 -16.13 -21.93
CA ILE A 288 23.22 -15.27 -21.26
C ILE A 288 22.52 -14.40 -20.21
N PHE A 289 21.38 -13.79 -20.56
CA PHE A 289 20.60 -12.95 -19.64
C PHE A 289 20.10 -13.70 -18.40
N LEU A 290 19.58 -14.92 -18.58
CA LEU A 290 19.03 -15.74 -17.50
C LEU A 290 20.12 -16.35 -16.61
N SER A 291 21.29 -16.68 -17.16
CA SER A 291 22.40 -17.29 -16.41
C SER A 291 23.30 -16.27 -15.70
N THR A 292 23.35 -15.04 -16.20
CA THR A 292 24.20 -13.99 -15.62
C THR A 292 23.52 -13.37 -14.39
N ARG A 293 24.14 -13.49 -13.22
CA ARG A 293 23.71 -12.77 -12.01
C ARG A 293 23.94 -11.27 -12.20
N TRP A 294 23.03 -10.44 -11.70
CA TRP A 294 23.07 -8.98 -11.84
C TRP A 294 23.05 -8.45 -13.30
N ALA A 295 22.50 -9.23 -14.25
CA ALA A 295 22.53 -8.88 -15.68
C ALA A 295 21.86 -7.54 -16.01
N ILE A 296 20.77 -7.18 -15.31
CA ILE A 296 20.04 -5.93 -15.56
C ILE A 296 20.88 -4.75 -15.10
N LEU A 297 21.48 -4.85 -13.92
CA LEU A 297 22.35 -3.80 -13.39
C LEU A 297 23.64 -3.64 -14.22
N LEU A 298 24.23 -4.75 -14.68
CA LEU A 298 25.39 -4.72 -15.58
C LEU A 298 25.05 -4.04 -16.91
N ASN A 299 23.87 -4.31 -17.46
CA ASN A 299 23.39 -3.64 -18.66
C ASN A 299 23.18 -2.13 -18.42
N LEU A 300 22.57 -1.74 -17.30
CA LEU A 300 22.44 -0.32 -16.92
C LEU A 300 23.82 0.37 -16.84
N HIS A 301 24.79 -0.26 -16.17
CA HIS A 301 26.15 0.28 -16.13
C HIS A 301 26.77 0.42 -17.53
N ALA A 302 26.56 -0.54 -18.43
CA ALA A 302 27.03 -0.45 -19.80
C ALA A 302 26.38 0.73 -20.57
N GLU A 303 25.07 0.96 -20.43
CA GLU A 303 24.38 2.11 -21.02
C GLU A 303 24.89 3.46 -20.47
N MET A 304 25.14 3.52 -19.15
CA MET A 304 25.69 4.70 -18.49
C MET A 304 27.13 5.00 -18.95
N PHE A 305 27.93 3.95 -19.14
CA PHE A 305 29.29 4.10 -19.68
C PHE A 305 29.28 4.60 -21.13
N ARG A 306 28.35 4.10 -21.97
CA ARG A 306 28.22 4.53 -23.38
C ARG A 306 27.79 5.99 -23.52
N THR A 307 26.87 6.44 -22.66
CA THR A 307 26.40 7.83 -22.66
C THR A 307 27.49 8.79 -22.19
N ASN A 308 28.41 8.34 -21.31
CA ASN A 308 29.48 9.15 -20.73
C ASN A 308 28.93 10.32 -19.88
N THR A 309 29.70 10.81 -18.90
CA THR A 309 29.33 11.96 -18.02
C THR A 309 28.18 11.76 -17.03
N VAL A 310 27.76 10.53 -16.66
CA VAL A 310 26.62 10.31 -15.74
C VAL A 310 26.99 10.43 -14.24
N GLU A 311 28.28 10.50 -13.91
CA GLU A 311 28.77 10.49 -12.52
C GLU A 311 28.22 11.64 -11.65
N ASP A 312 28.07 12.83 -12.24
CA ASP A 312 27.62 14.01 -11.50
C ASP A 312 26.19 13.85 -10.95
N ILE A 313 25.27 13.30 -11.74
CA ILE A 313 23.88 13.09 -11.32
C ILE A 313 23.78 11.93 -10.33
N LEU A 314 24.59 10.88 -10.48
CA LEU A 314 24.66 9.81 -9.48
C LEU A 314 25.03 10.35 -8.09
N GLN A 315 26.03 11.24 -8.02
CA GLN A 315 26.42 11.85 -6.75
C GLN A 315 25.31 12.71 -6.14
N VAL A 316 24.57 13.44 -6.98
CA VAL A 316 23.42 14.24 -6.52
C VAL A 316 22.30 13.33 -5.98
N LEU A 317 22.02 12.22 -6.66
CA LEU A 317 21.05 11.22 -6.18
C LEU A 317 21.47 10.59 -4.85
N ILE A 318 22.76 10.27 -4.67
CA ILE A 318 23.28 9.76 -3.39
C ILE A 318 23.08 10.78 -2.27
N VAL A 319 23.38 12.06 -2.52
CA VAL A 319 23.15 13.13 -1.54
C VAL A 319 21.67 13.21 -1.18
N PHE A 320 20.78 13.22 -2.18
CA PHE A 320 19.33 13.24 -1.97
C PHE A 320 18.84 12.05 -1.14
N CYS A 321 19.30 10.83 -1.43
CA CYS A 321 18.95 9.63 -0.66
C CYS A 321 19.42 9.73 0.80
N VAL A 322 20.67 10.15 1.02
CA VAL A 322 21.26 10.26 2.36
C VAL A 322 20.54 11.34 3.18
N GLU A 323 20.25 12.50 2.59
CA GLU A 323 19.52 13.57 3.29
C GLU A 323 18.09 13.16 3.60
N SER A 324 17.40 12.52 2.66
CA SER A 324 16.03 12.04 2.86
C SER A 324 15.94 10.98 3.96
N LEU A 325 16.96 10.11 4.09
CA LEU A 325 17.02 9.08 5.13
C LEU A 325 17.44 9.62 6.49
N GLU A 326 18.34 10.60 6.57
CA GLU A 326 18.80 11.17 7.85
C GLU A 326 17.78 12.15 8.46
N LEU A 327 16.98 12.80 7.62
CA LEU A 327 15.97 13.76 8.04
C LEU A 327 14.57 13.13 8.19
N ASP A 328 14.45 11.81 7.96
CA ASP A 328 13.19 11.04 7.99
C ASP A 328 12.06 11.69 7.17
N PHE A 329 12.40 12.24 6.00
CA PHE A 329 11.44 12.93 5.13
C PHE A 329 10.61 12.01 4.23
N ALA A 330 10.84 10.70 4.28
CA ALA A 330 9.95 9.73 3.68
C ALA A 330 8.71 9.56 4.57
N LEU A 331 7.58 10.15 4.19
CA LEU A 331 6.32 10.01 4.94
C LEU A 331 5.88 8.55 4.99
N LEU A 332 6.00 7.85 3.86
CA LEU A 332 5.55 6.48 3.71
C LEU A 332 6.73 5.49 3.79
N PHE A 333 6.54 4.39 4.51
CA PHE A 333 7.55 3.33 4.64
C PHE A 333 8.06 2.76 3.29
N PRO A 334 7.26 2.65 2.20
CA PRO A 334 7.78 2.14 0.94
C PRO A 334 8.83 3.07 0.34
N GLU A 335 8.71 4.38 0.54
CA GLU A 335 9.67 5.37 0.07
C GLU A 335 10.99 5.24 0.82
N ARG A 336 10.94 5.08 2.15
CA ARG A 336 12.12 4.77 2.98
C ARG A 336 12.79 3.49 2.48
N HIS A 337 12.03 2.42 2.26
CA HIS A 337 12.58 1.15 1.79
C HIS A 337 13.19 1.26 0.39
N THR A 338 12.58 2.01 -0.53
CA THR A 338 13.14 2.28 -1.87
C THR A 338 14.50 2.98 -1.74
N LEU A 339 14.61 4.03 -0.92
CA LEU A 339 15.88 4.74 -0.71
C LEU A 339 16.98 3.81 -0.15
N LEU A 340 16.63 2.96 0.83
CA LEU A 340 17.55 1.99 1.42
C LEU A 340 18.02 0.93 0.41
N ARG A 341 17.15 0.47 -0.50
CA ARG A 341 17.49 -0.52 -1.54
C ARG A 341 18.39 0.04 -2.65
N VAL A 342 18.12 1.26 -3.12
CA VAL A 342 18.85 1.86 -4.24
C VAL A 342 20.20 2.45 -3.84
N LEU A 343 20.36 2.90 -2.59
CA LEU A 343 21.59 3.56 -2.13
C LEU A 343 22.86 2.72 -2.32
N PRO A 344 22.92 1.42 -1.97
CA PRO A 344 24.09 0.57 -2.25
C PRO A 344 24.46 0.52 -3.74
N VAL A 345 23.45 0.44 -4.60
CA VAL A 345 23.63 0.35 -6.06
C VAL A 345 24.18 1.67 -6.60
N LEU A 346 23.63 2.81 -6.18
CA LEU A 346 24.11 4.14 -6.58
C LEU A 346 25.57 4.34 -6.17
N VAL A 347 25.97 3.92 -4.97
CA VAL A 347 27.36 4.02 -4.49
C VAL A 347 28.30 3.19 -5.36
N VAL A 348 27.92 1.97 -5.74
CA VAL A 348 28.72 1.14 -6.65
C VAL A 348 28.83 1.76 -8.03
N LEU A 349 27.73 2.28 -8.60
CA LEU A 349 27.74 2.91 -9.91
C LEU A 349 28.58 4.21 -9.93
N ALA A 350 28.56 4.99 -8.85
CA ALA A 350 29.29 6.26 -8.72
C ALA A 350 30.79 6.10 -8.42
N THR A 351 31.26 4.87 -8.19
CA THR A 351 32.66 4.56 -7.85
C THR A 351 33.35 3.83 -9.01
N SER A 352 33.09 4.29 -10.23
CA SER A 352 33.66 3.77 -11.47
C SER A 352 35.17 4.06 -11.61
N SER A 353 35.74 4.99 -10.83
CA SER A 353 37.17 5.34 -10.80
C SER A 353 37.61 5.82 -9.42
N GLU A 354 38.92 5.79 -9.12
CA GLU A 354 39.49 6.38 -7.89
C GLU A 354 39.18 7.88 -7.79
N LYS A 355 39.27 8.61 -8.90
CA LYS A 355 38.95 10.05 -8.95
C LYS A 355 37.49 10.32 -8.60
N GLU A 356 36.58 9.48 -9.09
CA GLU A 356 35.15 9.62 -8.81
C GLU A 356 34.81 9.20 -7.39
N SER A 357 35.52 8.22 -6.84
CA SER A 357 35.41 7.85 -5.43
C SER A 357 35.81 9.02 -4.52
N GLU A 358 36.94 9.67 -4.80
CA GLU A 358 37.35 10.86 -4.05
C GLU A 358 36.37 12.04 -4.21
N SER A 359 35.81 12.23 -5.41
CA SER A 359 34.85 13.31 -5.68
C SER A 359 33.54 13.07 -4.92
N LEU A 360 33.03 11.83 -4.91
CA LEU A 360 31.88 11.40 -4.11
C LEU A 360 32.14 11.63 -2.62
N TYR A 361 33.27 11.17 -2.08
CA TYR A 361 33.54 11.29 -0.64
C TYR A 361 33.82 12.71 -0.15
N LYS A 362 34.16 13.63 -1.06
CA LYS A 362 34.18 15.07 -0.77
C LYS A 362 32.77 15.65 -0.62
N ARG A 363 31.77 15.10 -1.33
CA ARG A 363 30.36 15.52 -1.24
C ARG A 363 29.62 14.83 -0.08
N VAL A 364 29.79 13.52 0.07
CA VAL A 364 29.15 12.71 1.13
C VAL A 364 30.23 12.00 1.93
N LYS A 365 30.32 12.33 3.22
CA LYS A 365 31.25 11.64 4.13
C LYS A 365 30.94 10.15 4.16
N ILE A 366 31.92 9.31 3.87
CA ILE A 366 31.80 7.84 3.92
C ILE A 366 31.21 7.31 5.24
N ASN A 367 31.45 8.00 6.37
CA ASN A 367 30.88 7.63 7.67
C ASN A 367 29.35 7.74 7.71
N ARG A 368 28.73 8.67 6.96
CA ARG A 368 27.27 8.76 6.84
C ARG A 368 26.70 7.51 6.17
N LEU A 369 27.32 7.10 5.05
CA LEU A 369 26.95 5.87 4.33
C LEU A 369 27.13 4.63 5.20
N LEU A 370 28.25 4.53 5.92
CA LEU A 370 28.51 3.42 6.85
C LEU A 370 27.47 3.35 7.96
N ASN A 371 27.05 4.49 8.52
CA ASN A 371 26.03 4.54 9.56
C ASN A 371 24.68 4.06 9.02
N ILE A 372 24.26 4.50 7.83
CA ILE A 372 23.00 4.05 7.21
C ILE A 372 23.03 2.53 6.98
N PHE A 373 24.06 2.00 6.33
CA PHE A 373 24.16 0.56 6.08
C PHE A 373 24.33 -0.28 7.35
N LYS A 374 24.88 0.30 8.43
CA LYS A 374 24.97 -0.36 9.73
C LYS A 374 23.64 -0.36 10.46
N ASN A 375 22.86 0.72 10.39
CA ASN A 375 21.57 0.81 11.05
C ASN A 375 20.54 -0.15 10.46
N ASP A 376 20.54 -0.30 9.13
CA ASP A 376 19.59 -1.13 8.39
C ASP A 376 20.31 -2.30 7.66
N PRO A 377 20.85 -3.31 8.37
CA PRO A 377 21.63 -4.40 7.76
C PRO A 377 20.79 -5.36 6.90
N VAL A 378 19.48 -5.38 7.12
CA VAL A 378 18.49 -6.20 6.41
C VAL A 378 17.31 -5.31 6.02
N ILE A 379 16.96 -5.29 4.74
CA ILE A 379 15.92 -4.42 4.17
C ILE A 379 14.88 -5.28 3.46
N PRO A 380 13.58 -4.96 3.60
CA PRO A 380 12.51 -5.60 2.81
C PRO A 380 12.69 -5.38 1.30
N ALA A 381 12.61 -6.45 0.51
CA ALA A 381 12.77 -6.39 -0.94
C ALA A 381 11.47 -6.65 -1.70
N PHE A 382 10.84 -7.78 -1.38
CA PHE A 382 9.55 -8.26 -1.88
C PHE A 382 8.89 -9.08 -0.73
N PRO A 383 7.59 -9.44 -0.73
CA PRO A 383 6.87 -10.03 0.41
C PRO A 383 7.64 -11.05 1.26
N ASP A 384 8.23 -12.07 0.65
CA ASP A 384 9.01 -13.14 1.30
C ASP A 384 10.50 -13.10 0.94
N LEU A 385 11.00 -11.94 0.52
CA LEU A 385 12.39 -11.71 0.12
C LEU A 385 12.99 -10.50 0.84
N HIS A 386 14.26 -10.62 1.19
CA HIS A 386 15.03 -9.55 1.83
C HIS A 386 16.32 -9.29 1.08
N LEU A 387 16.81 -8.06 1.19
CA LEU A 387 18.12 -7.63 0.71
C LEU A 387 19.01 -7.28 1.90
N SER A 388 20.32 -7.39 1.69
CA SER A 388 21.31 -6.87 2.64
C SER A 388 22.27 -5.94 1.91
N PRO A 389 22.37 -4.66 2.30
CA PRO A 389 23.32 -3.71 1.71
C PRO A 389 24.74 -4.26 1.68
N ALA A 390 25.22 -4.82 2.79
CA ALA A 390 26.56 -5.37 2.88
C ALA A 390 26.78 -6.55 1.92
N ALA A 391 25.81 -7.45 1.80
CA ALA A 391 25.89 -8.57 0.86
C ALA A 391 25.87 -8.09 -0.61
N MET A 392 25.00 -7.13 -0.93
CA MET A 392 24.94 -6.53 -2.26
C MET A 392 26.27 -5.88 -2.65
N LEU A 393 26.86 -5.06 -1.78
CA LEU A 393 28.14 -4.41 -2.04
C LEU A 393 29.26 -5.44 -2.29
N LYS A 394 29.30 -6.52 -1.51
CA LYS A 394 30.26 -7.61 -1.68
C LYS A 394 30.08 -8.35 -3.00
N GLU A 395 28.85 -8.73 -3.35
CA GLU A 395 28.57 -9.41 -4.61
C GLU A 395 28.85 -8.53 -5.82
N LEU A 396 28.52 -7.25 -5.77
CA LEU A 396 28.80 -6.32 -6.87
C LEU A 396 30.31 -6.07 -7.03
N SER A 397 31.09 -6.14 -5.95
CA SER A 397 32.55 -5.92 -6.03
C SER A 397 33.28 -6.84 -7.02
N SER A 398 32.77 -8.06 -7.29
CA SER A 398 33.37 -8.96 -8.28
C SER A 398 33.15 -8.51 -9.73
N TYR A 399 32.10 -7.73 -9.98
CA TYR A 399 31.77 -7.21 -11.29
C TYR A 399 32.36 -5.80 -11.53
N PHE A 400 32.49 -5.02 -10.47
CA PHE A 400 32.97 -3.65 -10.51
C PHE A 400 34.39 -3.56 -9.92
N GLN A 401 35.41 -3.84 -10.75
CA GLN A 401 36.82 -3.90 -10.33
C GLN A 401 37.27 -2.63 -9.58
N ASN A 402 36.82 -1.45 -9.99
CA ASN A 402 37.21 -0.19 -9.35
C ASN A 402 36.59 -0.03 -7.96
N PHE A 403 35.39 -0.58 -7.72
CA PHE A 403 34.76 -0.61 -6.39
C PHE A 403 35.44 -1.61 -5.45
N SER A 404 36.12 -2.65 -5.96
CA SER A 404 36.83 -3.63 -5.13
C SER A 404 37.91 -3.02 -4.21
N SER A 405 38.37 -1.81 -4.54
CA SER A 405 39.31 -1.01 -3.72
C SER A 405 38.68 -0.42 -2.45
N GLN A 406 37.35 -0.40 -2.33
CA GLN A 406 36.60 0.24 -1.24
C GLN A 406 36.49 -0.65 0.02
N ILE A 407 37.64 -1.00 0.60
CA ILE A 407 37.75 -1.97 1.71
C ILE A 407 36.80 -1.63 2.87
N ARG A 408 36.66 -0.35 3.25
CA ARG A 408 35.81 0.06 4.38
C ARG A 408 34.33 -0.31 4.22
N LEU A 409 33.80 -0.22 3.00
CA LEU A 409 32.42 -0.59 2.70
C LEU A 409 32.28 -2.12 2.59
N LEU A 410 33.30 -2.79 2.07
CA LEU A 410 33.33 -4.24 1.90
C LEU A 410 33.56 -5.00 3.21
N THR A 411 34.13 -4.35 4.24
CA THR A 411 34.28 -4.91 5.60
C THR A 411 33.00 -4.89 6.43
N LEU A 412 31.90 -4.31 5.91
CA LEU A 412 30.62 -4.35 6.61
C LEU A 412 30.16 -5.82 6.78
N PRO A 413 29.72 -6.21 8.00
CA PRO A 413 29.28 -7.56 8.25
C PRO A 413 28.02 -7.85 7.45
N ALA A 414 28.03 -8.91 6.65
CA ALA A 414 26.79 -9.47 6.12
C ALA A 414 25.94 -10.03 7.27
N PRO A 415 24.63 -10.26 7.11
CA PRO A 415 23.77 -10.70 8.20
C PRO A 415 24.36 -11.91 8.94
N HIS A 416 24.75 -12.96 8.22
CA HIS A 416 25.37 -14.16 8.82
C HIS A 416 26.70 -13.93 9.56
N GLU A 417 27.38 -12.81 9.33
CA GLU A 417 28.68 -12.45 9.93
C GLU A 417 28.55 -11.51 11.14
N ILE A 418 27.35 -11.02 11.45
CA ILE A 418 27.13 -10.08 12.56
C ILE A 418 27.54 -10.72 13.91
N PRO A 419 28.39 -10.07 14.72
CA PRO A 419 28.82 -10.58 16.02
C PRO A 419 27.65 -10.78 17.00
N PRO A 420 27.73 -11.75 17.94
CA PRO A 420 26.64 -12.05 18.87
C PRO A 420 26.19 -10.88 19.76
N ARG A 421 27.11 -9.96 20.07
CA ARG A 421 26.78 -8.75 20.87
C ARG A 421 25.92 -7.78 20.08
N GLU A 422 26.36 -7.39 18.89
CA GLU A 422 25.59 -6.51 18.01
C GLU A 422 24.26 -7.16 17.57
N LEU A 423 24.24 -8.50 17.47
CA LEU A 423 23.02 -9.24 17.14
C LEU A 423 21.88 -8.99 18.14
N GLN A 424 22.18 -8.89 19.44
CA GLN A 424 21.16 -8.59 20.45
C GLN A 424 20.59 -7.18 20.28
N ASP A 425 21.43 -6.22 19.91
CA ASP A 425 21.00 -4.84 19.68
C ASP A 425 20.11 -4.75 18.43
N TYR A 426 20.47 -5.44 17.34
CA TYR A 426 19.59 -5.53 16.16
C TYR A 426 18.29 -6.28 16.45
N GLN A 427 18.32 -7.38 17.22
CA GLN A 427 17.10 -8.05 17.65
C GLN A 427 16.19 -7.09 18.44
N ARG A 428 16.75 -6.27 19.33
CA ARG A 428 15.98 -5.25 20.04
C ARG A 428 15.38 -4.22 19.09
N HIS A 429 16.12 -3.84 18.05
CA HIS A 429 15.67 -2.88 17.06
C HIS A 429 14.53 -3.41 16.16
N TYR A 430 14.68 -4.62 15.60
CA TYR A 430 13.75 -5.19 14.62
C TYR A 430 12.51 -5.85 15.23
N LEU A 431 12.59 -6.41 16.44
CA LEU A 431 11.46 -7.14 17.02
C LEU A 431 10.42 -6.18 17.61
N ILE A 432 9.18 -6.28 17.12
CA ILE A 432 8.00 -5.50 17.54
C ILE A 432 7.79 -5.59 19.05
N LEU A 433 8.06 -6.75 19.65
CA LEU A 433 7.90 -7.00 21.07
C LEU A 433 8.57 -5.93 21.95
N ASN A 434 9.74 -5.43 21.55
CA ASN A 434 10.51 -4.44 22.32
C ASN A 434 9.95 -3.02 22.22
N HIS A 435 9.14 -2.74 21.21
CA HIS A 435 8.53 -1.42 20.97
C HIS A 435 7.08 -1.34 21.44
N MET A 436 6.48 -2.48 21.82
CA MET A 436 5.06 -2.58 22.11
C MET A 436 4.60 -1.65 23.24
N GLY A 437 5.44 -1.41 24.25
CA GLY A 437 5.12 -0.45 25.32
C GLY A 437 4.89 0.97 24.79
N THR A 438 5.75 1.42 23.87
CA THR A 438 5.62 2.72 23.21
C THR A 438 4.44 2.75 22.25
N ILE A 439 4.28 1.70 21.44
CA ILE A 439 3.20 1.58 20.45
C ILE A 439 1.82 1.66 21.13
N ARG A 440 1.62 0.96 22.25
CA ARG A 440 0.36 1.00 23.01
C ARG A 440 0.06 2.42 23.51
N ALA A 441 1.05 3.09 24.08
CA ALA A 441 0.90 4.46 24.57
C ALA A 441 0.58 5.45 23.44
N GLU A 442 1.26 5.33 22.30
CA GLU A 442 1.02 6.14 21.11
C GLU A 442 -0.37 5.88 20.52
N HIS A 443 -0.80 4.62 20.43
CA HIS A 443 -2.13 4.24 19.97
C HIS A 443 -3.23 4.84 20.83
N ASP A 444 -3.12 4.70 22.16
CA ASP A 444 -4.16 5.16 23.08
C ASP A 444 -4.26 6.69 23.07
N ASP A 445 -3.11 7.37 23.10
CA ASP A 445 -3.05 8.84 23.02
C ASP A 445 -3.61 9.37 21.69
N PHE A 446 -3.18 8.78 20.57
CA PHE A 446 -3.68 9.15 19.25
C PHE A 446 -5.18 8.92 19.12
N SER A 447 -5.68 7.76 19.55
CA SER A 447 -7.11 7.41 19.42
C SER A 447 -8.00 8.39 20.18
N ILE A 448 -7.59 8.79 21.40
CA ILE A 448 -8.31 9.77 22.21
C ILE A 448 -8.27 11.15 21.55
N ARG A 449 -7.09 11.60 21.11
CA ARG A 449 -6.94 12.91 20.45
C ARG A 449 -7.70 12.98 19.14
N PHE A 450 -7.64 11.94 18.33
CA PHE A 450 -8.38 11.84 17.06
C PHE A 450 -9.89 11.87 17.29
N ALA A 451 -10.41 11.08 18.23
CA ALA A 451 -11.83 11.11 18.58
C ALA A 451 -12.28 12.50 19.08
N SER A 452 -11.45 13.16 19.90
CA SER A 452 -11.70 14.52 20.36
C SER A 452 -11.72 15.52 19.21
N ALA A 453 -10.72 15.48 18.32
CA ALA A 453 -10.64 16.34 17.14
C ALA A 453 -11.84 16.14 16.20
N MET A 454 -12.28 14.90 16.03
CA MET A 454 -13.48 14.57 15.25
C MET A 454 -14.75 15.15 15.86
N ASN A 455 -14.94 15.03 17.18
CA ASN A 455 -16.08 15.63 17.86
C ASN A 455 -16.10 17.16 17.71
N GLN A 456 -14.93 17.80 17.76
CA GLN A 456 -14.80 19.24 17.50
C GLN A 456 -15.17 19.59 16.05
N MET A 457 -14.74 18.78 15.08
CA MET A 457 -15.09 18.97 13.65
C MET A 457 -16.60 18.83 13.40
N ILE A 458 -17.25 17.85 14.02
CA ILE A 458 -18.71 17.66 13.93
C ILE A 458 -19.46 18.86 14.57
N THR A 459 -18.95 19.34 15.71
CA THR A 459 -19.50 20.53 16.38
C THR A 459 -19.33 21.77 15.51
N LEU A 460 -18.19 21.93 14.84
CA LEU A 460 -17.94 23.04 13.93
C LEU A 460 -18.93 23.05 12.76
N LYS A 461 -19.20 21.89 12.15
CA LYS A 461 -20.16 21.78 11.02
C LYS A 461 -21.61 22.06 11.42
N SER A 462 -21.97 21.86 12.68
CA SER A 462 -23.32 22.13 13.19
C SER A 462 -23.51 23.55 13.73
N SER A 463 -22.42 24.30 13.94
CA SER A 463 -22.44 25.68 14.41
C SER A 463 -22.52 26.67 13.25
N ASP A 464 -23.72 27.20 12.99
CA ASP A 464 -23.93 28.26 11.99
C ASP A 464 -23.35 29.59 12.52
N GLY A 465 -22.27 30.10 11.90
CA GLY A 465 -21.62 31.36 12.28
C GLY A 465 -20.51 31.28 13.35
N ALA A 466 -19.76 30.16 13.39
CA ALA A 466 -18.58 29.99 14.25
C ALA A 466 -17.52 31.10 14.07
N ASP A 467 -16.81 31.44 15.16
CA ASP A 467 -15.66 32.36 15.13
C ASP A 467 -14.59 31.85 14.15
N ASN A 468 -14.08 32.73 13.29
CA ASN A 468 -13.15 32.37 12.22
C ASN A 468 -11.81 31.84 12.76
N ASP A 469 -11.34 32.36 13.90
CA ASP A 469 -10.09 31.91 14.50
C ASP A 469 -10.24 30.53 15.15
N TRP A 470 -11.35 30.30 15.88
CA TRP A 470 -11.68 28.99 16.43
C TRP A 470 -11.86 27.92 15.33
N SER A 471 -12.53 28.27 14.23
CA SER A 471 -12.67 27.39 13.06
C SER A 471 -11.30 27.03 12.47
N ARG A 472 -10.38 28.01 12.37
CA ARG A 472 -9.03 27.77 11.83
C ARG A 472 -8.24 26.83 12.72
N ASP A 473 -8.29 27.03 14.03
CA ASP A 473 -7.56 26.21 15.00
C ASP A 473 -8.04 24.75 14.98
N ILE A 474 -9.36 24.52 14.89
CA ILE A 474 -9.92 23.16 14.78
C ILE A 474 -9.46 22.46 13.48
N LYS A 475 -9.53 23.17 12.35
CA LYS A 475 -9.11 22.62 11.04
C LYS A 475 -7.60 22.34 11.00
N GLY A 476 -6.80 23.21 11.60
CA GLY A 476 -5.35 23.02 11.77
C GLY A 476 -5.03 21.82 12.64
N ASN A 477 -5.66 21.71 13.82
CA ASN A 477 -5.50 20.56 14.72
C ASN A 477 -5.87 19.22 14.05
N MET A 478 -6.95 19.22 13.24
CA MET A 478 -7.33 18.04 12.46
C MET A 478 -6.27 17.68 11.41
N TYR A 479 -5.71 18.67 10.70
CA TYR A 479 -4.62 18.45 9.74
C TYR A 479 -3.40 17.82 10.41
N ASP A 480 -2.95 18.38 11.54
CA ASP A 480 -1.79 17.85 12.28
C ASP A 480 -2.04 16.42 12.77
N THR A 481 -3.26 16.14 13.27
CA THR A 481 -3.66 14.80 13.70
C THR A 481 -3.66 13.81 12.53
N VAL A 482 -4.12 14.21 11.34
CA VAL A 482 -4.08 13.34 10.14
C VAL A 482 -2.65 13.01 9.72
N VAL A 483 -1.77 14.02 9.70
CA VAL A 483 -0.35 13.82 9.36
C VAL A 483 0.31 12.87 10.34
N GLU A 484 0.06 13.05 11.63
CA GLU A 484 0.54 12.14 12.67
C GLU A 484 0.01 10.72 12.46
N GLY A 485 -1.28 10.57 12.14
CA GLY A 485 -1.89 9.27 11.85
C GLY A 485 -1.20 8.52 10.70
N PHE A 486 -0.86 9.22 9.62
CA PHE A 486 -0.08 8.64 8.52
C PHE A 486 1.33 8.24 8.95
N GLN A 487 2.01 9.06 9.73
CA GLN A 487 3.35 8.76 10.24
C GLN A 487 3.33 7.54 11.18
N LEU A 488 2.31 7.44 12.05
CA LEU A 488 2.11 6.29 12.95
C LEU A 488 1.89 5.01 12.16
N LEU A 489 0.90 5.00 11.26
CA LEU A 489 0.59 3.84 10.42
C LEU A 489 1.79 3.43 9.56
N SER A 490 2.47 4.40 8.94
CA SER A 490 3.69 4.19 8.15
C SER A 490 4.78 3.49 8.94
N ARG A 491 5.09 4.01 10.14
CA ARG A 491 6.11 3.43 11.02
C ARG A 491 5.71 2.04 11.52
N TRP A 492 4.46 1.82 11.87
CA TRP A 492 3.98 0.53 12.37
C TRP A 492 3.96 -0.55 11.29
N THR A 493 3.44 -0.23 10.10
CA THR A 493 3.44 -1.15 8.95
C THR A 493 4.86 -1.42 8.45
N GLY A 494 5.70 -0.39 8.38
CA GLY A 494 7.13 -0.53 8.08
C GLY A 494 7.84 -1.50 9.04
N ARG A 495 7.56 -1.41 10.35
CA ARG A 495 8.12 -2.33 11.35
C ARG A 495 7.71 -3.79 11.15
N ILE A 496 6.49 -4.07 10.69
CA ILE A 496 6.07 -5.45 10.37
C ILE A 496 6.92 -5.97 9.21
N TRP A 497 7.07 -5.19 8.14
CA TRP A 497 7.93 -5.52 7.01
C TRP A 497 9.38 -5.78 7.42
N GLU A 498 9.95 -4.89 8.23
CA GLU A 498 11.32 -4.98 8.76
C GLU A 498 11.50 -6.23 9.63
N GLN A 499 10.57 -6.54 10.53
CA GLN A 499 10.61 -7.76 11.35
C GLN A 499 10.57 -9.01 10.49
N CYS A 500 9.68 -9.07 9.48
CA CYS A 500 9.60 -10.20 8.56
C CYS A 500 10.91 -10.40 7.81
N ALA A 501 11.47 -9.32 7.22
CA ALA A 501 12.77 -9.37 6.54
C ALA A 501 13.90 -9.86 7.46
N TRP A 502 13.92 -9.38 8.71
CA TRP A 502 14.87 -9.83 9.72
C TRP A 502 14.73 -11.32 10.04
N LYS A 503 13.50 -11.81 10.26
CA LYS A 503 13.20 -13.23 10.53
C LYS A 503 13.56 -14.12 9.33
N PHE A 504 13.27 -13.69 8.09
CA PHE A 504 13.66 -14.42 6.88
C PHE A 504 15.17 -14.54 6.70
N SER A 505 15.93 -13.52 7.10
CA SER A 505 17.40 -13.56 7.08
C SER A 505 18.00 -14.51 8.13
N ARG A 506 17.18 -14.97 9.10
CA ARG A 506 17.59 -15.78 10.26
C ARG A 506 16.65 -16.98 10.48
N PRO A 507 16.79 -18.05 9.69
CA PRO A 507 16.10 -19.30 9.96
C PRO A 507 16.42 -19.83 11.36
N CYS A 508 15.41 -20.37 12.04
CA CYS A 508 15.57 -21.08 13.30
C CYS A 508 16.49 -22.29 13.11
N LYS A 509 17.53 -22.39 13.94
CA LYS A 509 18.57 -23.44 13.83
C LYS A 509 18.16 -24.76 14.46
N GLU A 510 17.37 -24.72 15.54
CA GLU A 510 16.92 -25.89 16.30
C GLU A 510 15.43 -25.70 16.64
N PRO A 511 14.49 -26.27 15.84
CA PRO A 511 13.08 -26.26 16.21
C PRO A 511 12.90 -27.09 17.50
N PRO A 512 12.03 -26.66 18.44
CA PRO A 512 11.79 -27.40 19.66
C PRO A 512 11.22 -28.79 19.31
N ILE A 513 12.01 -29.83 19.57
CA ILE A 513 11.59 -31.22 19.36
C ILE A 513 10.54 -31.53 20.44
N SER A 514 9.27 -31.54 20.06
CA SER A 514 8.23 -32.18 20.87
C SER A 514 8.44 -33.69 20.86
N ASP A 515 8.32 -34.35 22.02
CA ASP A 515 8.54 -35.80 22.22
C ASP A 515 7.74 -36.74 21.29
N SER A 516 6.81 -36.21 20.48
CA SER A 516 5.97 -36.94 19.54
C SER A 516 6.50 -37.05 18.09
N GLN A 517 7.68 -36.52 17.75
CA GLN A 517 8.25 -36.59 16.39
C GLN A 517 9.68 -37.13 16.37
N GLN A 518 9.86 -38.41 16.70
CA GLN A 518 11.17 -39.10 16.69
C GLN A 518 11.59 -39.68 15.33
N ASP A 519 10.76 -39.61 14.27
CA ASP A 519 11.12 -40.18 12.97
C ASP A 519 11.44 -39.06 11.94
N SER A 520 12.73 -38.72 11.83
CA SER A 520 13.36 -38.02 10.70
C SER A 520 12.53 -36.95 9.96
N ALA A 521 11.87 -36.02 10.67
CA ALA A 521 11.13 -34.94 10.00
C ALA A 521 12.12 -33.88 9.50
N THR A 522 12.48 -33.94 8.22
CA THR A 522 13.13 -32.81 7.55
C THR A 522 12.12 -31.66 7.46
N PHE A 523 12.19 -30.71 8.38
CA PHE A 523 11.37 -29.50 8.35
C PHE A 523 11.66 -28.69 7.08
N PHE A 524 10.60 -28.15 6.44
CA PHE A 524 10.77 -27.22 5.33
C PHE A 524 11.52 -25.96 5.78
N ASP A 525 12.31 -25.37 4.88
CA ASP A 525 13.06 -24.15 5.21
C ASP A 525 12.14 -22.97 5.55
N TYR A 526 10.94 -22.95 4.97
CA TYR A 526 9.91 -21.96 5.29
C TYR A 526 9.42 -22.07 6.75
N GLU A 527 9.23 -23.29 7.26
CA GLU A 527 8.82 -23.50 8.65
C GLU A 527 9.83 -22.92 9.63
N LYS A 528 11.12 -23.00 9.31
CA LYS A 528 12.20 -22.48 10.16
C LYS A 528 12.20 -20.96 10.25
N VAL A 529 11.72 -20.26 9.24
CA VAL A 529 11.67 -18.78 9.22
C VAL A 529 10.33 -18.22 9.67
N VAL A 530 9.27 -19.03 9.64
CA VAL A 530 7.91 -18.66 10.07
C VAL A 530 7.48 -19.45 11.30
N ARG A 531 6.94 -20.67 11.14
CA ARG A 531 6.32 -21.45 12.22
C ARG A 531 7.16 -21.51 13.51
N TRP A 532 8.45 -21.78 13.35
CA TRP A 532 9.40 -21.98 14.46
C TRP A 532 10.20 -20.73 14.83
N ASN A 533 9.99 -19.61 14.14
CA ASN A 533 10.75 -18.38 14.36
C ASN A 533 9.95 -17.31 15.13
N TYR A 534 8.67 -17.57 15.42
CA TYR A 534 7.80 -16.67 16.17
C TYR A 534 7.37 -17.33 17.48
N THR A 535 7.84 -16.76 18.59
CA THR A 535 7.40 -17.10 19.96
C THR A 535 5.95 -16.71 20.21
N ALA A 536 5.34 -17.24 21.27
CA ALA A 536 3.97 -16.89 21.64
C ALA A 536 3.81 -15.38 21.91
N GLU A 537 4.80 -14.79 22.58
CA GLU A 537 4.84 -13.35 22.89
C GLU A 537 4.99 -12.50 21.62
N GLU A 538 5.81 -12.94 20.66
CA GLU A 538 5.95 -12.26 19.38
C GLU A 538 4.68 -12.37 18.52
N ARG A 539 3.99 -13.51 18.54
CA ARG A 539 2.69 -13.68 17.85
C ARG A 539 1.63 -12.76 18.46
N ARG A 540 1.57 -12.69 19.79
CA ARG A 540 0.71 -11.73 20.51
C ARG A 540 1.04 -10.29 20.12
N ALA A 541 2.31 -9.91 20.14
CA ALA A 541 2.74 -8.55 19.81
C ALA A 541 2.42 -8.21 18.34
N LEU A 542 2.63 -9.14 17.41
CA LEU A 542 2.26 -8.96 16.01
C LEU A 542 0.75 -8.79 15.84
N LEU A 543 -0.05 -9.62 16.50
CA LEU A 543 -1.52 -9.54 16.47
C LEU A 543 -2.03 -8.20 17.01
N GLU A 544 -1.51 -7.74 18.15
CA GLU A 544 -1.88 -6.45 18.74
C GLU A 544 -1.53 -5.29 17.78
N LEU A 545 -0.34 -5.31 17.16
CA LEU A 545 0.06 -4.29 16.20
C LEU A 545 -0.82 -4.26 14.94
N ILE A 546 -1.15 -5.44 14.39
CA ILE A 546 -2.07 -5.55 13.25
C ILE A 546 -3.43 -4.95 13.65
N GLY A 547 -3.93 -5.26 14.85
CA GLY A 547 -5.17 -4.68 15.35
C GLY A 547 -5.13 -3.16 15.44
N TYR A 548 -4.03 -2.57 15.94
CA TYR A 548 -3.86 -1.13 15.99
C TYR A 548 -3.80 -0.46 14.61
N ILE A 549 -3.08 -1.06 13.66
CA ILE A 549 -3.01 -0.57 12.27
C ILE A 549 -4.41 -0.58 11.64
N LYS A 550 -5.13 -1.70 11.76
CA LYS A 550 -6.48 -1.85 11.19
C LYS A 550 -7.49 -0.92 11.85
N SER A 551 -7.43 -0.76 13.17
CA SER A 551 -8.31 0.13 13.94
C SER A 551 -8.09 1.59 13.56
N ILE A 552 -6.85 2.09 13.59
CA ILE A 552 -6.56 3.48 13.22
C ILE A 552 -6.88 3.72 11.74
N GLY A 553 -6.53 2.79 10.85
CA GLY A 553 -6.87 2.87 9.43
C GLY A 553 -8.37 3.02 9.20
N LEU A 554 -9.18 2.21 9.90
CA LEU A 554 -10.64 2.28 9.86
C LEU A 554 -11.16 3.63 10.37
N MET A 555 -10.68 4.08 11.54
CA MET A 555 -11.06 5.37 12.12
C MET A 555 -10.78 6.53 11.16
N MET A 556 -9.58 6.56 10.56
CA MET A 556 -9.20 7.63 9.62
C MET A 556 -10.05 7.58 8.35
N GLN A 557 -10.27 6.40 7.77
CA GLN A 557 -11.07 6.24 6.54
C GLN A 557 -12.54 6.66 6.73
N HIS A 558 -13.17 6.31 7.85
CA HIS A 558 -14.55 6.71 8.13
C HIS A 558 -14.74 8.23 8.17
N CYS A 559 -13.67 8.97 8.48
CA CYS A 559 -13.70 10.41 8.63
C CYS A 559 -13.37 11.17 7.33
N ASP A 560 -12.96 10.47 6.26
CA ASP A 560 -12.47 11.07 5.02
C ASP A 560 -13.38 12.19 4.51
N THR A 561 -14.61 11.85 4.12
CA THR A 561 -15.59 12.82 3.58
C THR A 561 -15.91 13.99 4.51
N LEU A 562 -15.76 13.79 5.84
CA LEU A 562 -16.00 14.85 6.81
C LEU A 562 -14.82 15.82 6.90
N VAL A 563 -13.60 15.32 6.69
CA VAL A 563 -12.35 16.03 6.95
C VAL A 563 -11.74 16.62 5.66
N SER A 564 -12.09 16.11 4.47
CA SER A 564 -11.47 16.55 3.20
C SER A 564 -11.51 18.07 2.99
N GLU A 565 -12.66 18.72 3.18
CA GLU A 565 -12.80 20.19 3.00
C GLU A 565 -11.91 20.96 3.98
N ALA A 566 -11.83 20.51 5.24
CA ALA A 566 -10.99 21.13 6.26
C ALA A 566 -9.50 20.98 5.94
N LEU A 567 -9.08 19.81 5.45
CA LEU A 567 -7.69 19.58 5.03
C LEU A 567 -7.32 20.46 3.84
N TRP A 568 -8.18 20.53 2.81
CA TRP A 568 -7.93 21.37 1.64
C TRP A 568 -7.82 22.84 2.01
N GLU A 569 -8.66 23.30 2.92
CA GLU A 569 -8.63 24.68 3.41
C GLU A 569 -7.35 24.99 4.20
N THR A 570 -6.91 24.07 5.07
CA THR A 570 -5.65 24.22 5.81
C THR A 570 -4.45 24.22 4.86
N ILE A 571 -4.39 23.30 3.90
CA ILE A 571 -3.32 23.26 2.89
C ILE A 571 -3.31 24.55 2.07
N HIS A 572 -4.47 25.00 1.61
CA HIS A 572 -4.59 26.26 0.88
C HIS A 572 -4.09 27.42 1.72
N MET A 573 -4.45 27.49 3.00
CA MET A 573 -3.99 28.52 3.93
C MET A 573 -2.47 28.52 4.07
N GLU A 574 -1.84 27.35 4.28
CA GLU A 574 -0.38 27.25 4.39
C GLU A 574 0.35 27.69 3.09
N VAL A 575 -0.19 27.32 1.93
CA VAL A 575 0.35 27.75 0.63
C VAL A 575 0.20 29.26 0.45
N GLN A 576 -0.95 29.85 0.78
CA GLN A 576 -1.17 31.29 0.65
C GLN A 576 -0.35 32.10 1.66
N ASP A 577 -0.21 31.65 2.91
CA ASP A 577 0.66 32.30 3.92
C ASP A 577 2.11 32.34 3.43
N PHE A 578 2.60 31.22 2.90
CA PHE A 578 3.94 31.17 2.35
C PHE A 578 4.11 32.12 1.16
N VAL A 579 3.22 32.00 0.17
CA VAL A 579 3.36 32.69 -1.10
C VAL A 579 3.05 34.18 -0.98
N GLN A 580 2.03 34.58 -0.21
CA GLN A 580 1.59 35.99 -0.09
C GLN A 580 2.35 36.78 0.98
N ASP A 581 2.66 36.18 2.14
CA ASP A 581 3.25 36.92 3.26
C ASP A 581 4.76 36.63 3.43
N LYS A 582 5.15 35.35 3.57
CA LYS A 582 6.56 34.98 3.82
C LYS A 582 7.46 35.37 2.66
N LEU A 583 7.07 35.07 1.42
CA LEU A 583 7.83 35.47 0.23
C LEU A 583 7.87 37.00 0.04
N ASP A 584 6.82 37.75 0.42
CA ASP A 584 6.83 39.22 0.35
C ASP A 584 7.85 39.80 1.34
N THR A 585 7.88 39.24 2.55
CA THR A 585 8.85 39.62 3.58
C THR A 585 10.27 39.36 3.07
N MET A 586 10.56 38.17 2.54
CA MET A 586 11.87 37.83 1.96
C MET A 586 12.24 38.73 0.77
N LEU A 587 11.27 39.11 -0.07
CA LEU A 587 11.47 40.06 -1.18
C LEU A 587 11.89 41.45 -0.67
N ARG A 588 11.24 41.95 0.38
CA ARG A 588 11.54 43.28 0.96
C ARG A 588 12.84 43.31 1.76
N THR A 589 13.23 42.19 2.37
CA THR A 589 14.43 42.09 3.20
C THR A 589 15.62 41.51 2.43
N THR A 590 15.67 40.20 2.27
CA THR A 590 16.82 39.40 1.83
C THR A 590 17.11 39.56 0.34
N PHE A 591 16.07 39.68 -0.49
CA PHE A 591 16.22 39.68 -1.94
C PHE A 591 16.12 41.06 -2.59
N ARG A 592 15.83 42.13 -1.83
CA ARG A 592 15.63 43.51 -2.34
C ARG A 592 16.70 44.00 -3.32
N LYS A 593 17.96 43.58 -3.15
CA LYS A 593 19.10 43.98 -3.99
C LYS A 593 19.50 42.94 -5.06
N LYS A 594 18.92 41.74 -5.05
CA LYS A 594 19.22 40.62 -5.95
C LYS A 594 18.11 40.46 -6.98
N LYS A 595 18.19 41.19 -8.10
CA LYS A 595 17.13 41.25 -9.13
C LYS A 595 16.75 39.88 -9.71
N ASP A 596 17.74 39.03 -9.99
CA ASP A 596 17.50 37.72 -10.61
C ASP A 596 16.79 36.75 -9.65
N LEU A 597 17.17 36.73 -8.37
CA LEU A 597 16.50 35.91 -7.35
C LEU A 597 15.12 36.46 -6.99
N SER A 598 14.96 37.79 -7.00
CA SER A 598 13.64 38.42 -6.80
C SER A 598 12.63 38.01 -7.87
N ARG A 599 13.10 37.76 -9.11
CA ARG A 599 12.24 37.23 -10.17
C ARG A 599 11.68 35.85 -9.82
N ILE A 600 12.52 34.95 -9.29
CA ILE A 600 12.10 33.59 -8.89
C ILE A 600 11.00 33.65 -7.82
N LEU A 601 11.14 34.51 -6.80
CA LEU A 601 10.10 34.70 -5.78
C LEU A 601 8.81 35.29 -6.38
N SER A 602 8.93 36.22 -7.35
CA SER A 602 7.78 36.77 -8.07
C SER A 602 7.08 35.72 -8.93
N ASP A 603 7.83 34.79 -9.51
CA ASP A 603 7.27 33.68 -10.31
C ASP A 603 6.50 32.72 -9.40
N MET A 604 7.03 32.38 -8.21
CA MET A 604 6.29 31.60 -7.19
C MET A 604 4.97 32.27 -6.80
N ARG A 605 4.99 33.60 -6.60
CA ARG A 605 3.79 34.41 -6.32
C ARG A 605 2.79 34.38 -7.45
N THR A 606 3.24 34.54 -8.69
CA THR A 606 2.36 34.54 -9.86
C THR A 606 1.73 33.16 -10.09
N LEU A 607 2.44 32.09 -9.73
CA LEU A 607 2.02 30.71 -9.95
C LEU A 607 0.93 30.24 -8.98
N SER A 608 1.06 30.60 -7.71
CA SER A 608 0.23 30.01 -6.62
C SER A 608 -0.56 31.01 -5.79
N ALA A 609 -0.31 32.33 -5.89
CA ALA A 609 -1.06 33.29 -5.10
C ALA A 609 -2.49 33.45 -5.65
N ASP A 610 -3.48 33.17 -4.81
CA ASP A 610 -4.88 33.48 -5.08
C ASP A 610 -5.20 34.89 -4.57
N TRP A 611 -5.04 35.88 -5.46
CA TRP A 611 -5.34 37.28 -5.14
C TRP A 611 -6.85 37.50 -5.08
N MET A 612 -7.33 38.02 -3.96
CA MET A 612 -8.70 38.51 -3.87
C MET A 612 -8.93 39.59 -4.94
N ALA A 613 -10.00 39.47 -5.72
CA ALA A 613 -10.31 40.38 -6.84
C ALA A 613 -10.44 41.88 -6.45
N ASN A 614 -10.41 42.20 -5.15
CA ASN A 614 -10.53 43.55 -4.60
C ASN A 614 -9.22 44.13 -4.00
N THR A 615 -8.10 43.40 -4.00
CA THR A 615 -6.80 43.93 -3.51
C THR A 615 -5.83 44.28 -4.65
N SER A 616 -6.15 43.95 -5.90
CA SER A 616 -5.29 44.17 -7.08
C SER A 616 -5.33 45.60 -7.68
N LYS A 617 -5.94 46.57 -6.99
CA LYS A 617 -5.82 48.00 -7.36
C LYS A 617 -4.94 48.75 -6.38
N ALA A 618 -3.63 48.56 -6.50
CA ALA A 618 -2.66 49.59 -6.15
C ALA A 618 -1.93 49.96 -7.45
N ASP A 619 -2.26 51.12 -8.00
CA ASP A 619 -1.61 51.69 -9.18
C ASP A 619 -0.08 51.81 -8.97
N PRO A 620 0.76 51.52 -9.99
CA PRO A 620 2.22 51.53 -9.86
C PRO A 620 2.88 52.91 -9.64
N GLU A 621 2.13 54.00 -9.44
CA GLU A 621 2.66 55.37 -9.53
C GLU A 621 2.86 56.13 -8.20
N GLN A 622 2.66 55.52 -7.02
CA GLN A 622 2.79 56.25 -5.73
C GLN A 622 3.95 55.81 -4.82
N HIS A 623 5.03 55.24 -5.36
CA HIS A 623 6.22 54.88 -4.56
C HIS A 623 7.20 56.02 -4.26
N SER A 624 6.82 57.29 -4.38
CA SER A 624 7.78 58.40 -4.21
C SER A 624 7.66 59.26 -2.94
N LEU A 625 6.65 59.17 -2.07
CA LEU A 625 6.51 60.22 -1.03
C LEU A 625 6.05 59.87 0.40
N HIS A 626 5.91 58.61 0.82
CA HIS A 626 5.65 58.33 2.25
C HIS A 626 6.56 57.26 2.85
N GLN A 627 7.75 57.72 3.25
CA GLN A 627 8.45 57.16 4.41
C GLN A 627 7.73 57.67 5.65
N GLU A 628 7.05 56.79 6.37
CA GLU A 628 6.90 56.72 7.84
C GLU A 628 5.59 55.97 8.19
N THR A 629 5.74 54.89 8.97
CA THR A 629 4.68 54.01 9.52
C THR A 629 4.06 52.94 8.59
N GLU A 630 4.88 51.98 8.13
CA GLU A 630 4.36 50.63 7.77
C GLU A 630 4.69 49.64 8.90
N GLU A 631 3.88 49.65 9.96
CA GLU A 631 3.76 48.47 10.81
C GLU A 631 2.91 47.43 10.05
N MET A 632 3.47 46.25 9.83
CA MET A 632 2.86 44.98 9.37
C MET A 632 1.37 45.05 8.97
N ARG A 633 1.06 45.43 7.71
CA ARG A 633 -0.21 44.99 7.11
C ARG A 633 -0.05 43.54 6.69
N GLN A 634 -0.42 42.60 7.56
CA GLN A 634 -0.61 41.19 7.16
C GLN A 634 -1.62 41.15 6.01
N SER A 635 -1.29 40.46 4.91
CA SER A 635 -2.22 40.27 3.80
C SER A 635 -3.41 39.46 4.31
N THR A 636 -4.59 40.08 4.42
CA THR A 636 -5.78 39.35 4.85
C THR A 636 -6.32 38.56 3.65
N PHE A 637 -5.98 37.28 3.57
CA PHE A 637 -6.55 36.34 2.59
C PHE A 637 -7.56 35.40 3.26
N TYR A 638 -8.54 34.93 2.48
CA TYR A 638 -9.54 33.99 2.97
C TYR A 638 -9.19 32.58 2.50
N PRO A 639 -9.00 31.62 3.41
CA PRO A 639 -8.80 30.23 3.05
C PRO A 639 -9.96 29.70 2.20
N ARG A 640 -9.65 28.93 1.17
CA ARG A 640 -10.64 28.25 0.33
C ARG A 640 -10.47 26.73 0.48
N PRO A 641 -11.56 25.95 0.47
CA PRO A 641 -11.48 24.49 0.47
C PRO A 641 -11.09 23.97 -0.92
N VAL A 642 -9.90 24.34 -1.41
CA VAL A 642 -9.40 23.98 -2.74
C VAL A 642 -7.96 23.50 -2.61
N ALA A 643 -7.73 22.26 -3.04
CA ALA A 643 -6.41 21.67 -3.08
C ALA A 643 -5.52 22.30 -4.17
N PRO A 644 -4.20 22.51 -3.90
CA PRO A 644 -3.25 22.83 -4.96
C PRO A 644 -3.09 21.65 -5.92
N THR A 645 -2.89 21.91 -7.21
CA THR A 645 -2.66 20.82 -8.17
C THR A 645 -1.25 20.24 -8.00
N ALA A 646 -1.08 18.97 -8.39
CA ALA A 646 0.23 18.32 -8.39
C ALA A 646 1.27 19.11 -9.22
N ALA A 647 0.83 19.76 -10.30
CA ALA A 647 1.68 20.65 -11.10
C ALA A 647 2.08 21.93 -10.37
N GLN A 648 1.19 22.55 -9.59
CA GLN A 648 1.54 23.71 -8.76
C GLN A 648 2.58 23.35 -7.72
N ILE A 649 2.39 22.23 -7.02
CA ILE A 649 3.35 21.71 -6.04
C ILE A 649 4.70 21.43 -6.71
N HIS A 650 4.69 20.73 -7.84
CA HIS A 650 5.90 20.43 -8.62
C HIS A 650 6.67 21.69 -9.03
N CYS A 651 5.96 22.70 -9.54
CA CYS A 651 6.57 23.96 -9.96
C CYS A 651 7.11 24.77 -8.78
N LEU A 652 6.41 24.79 -7.63
CA LEU A 652 6.89 25.45 -6.41
C LEU A 652 8.18 24.79 -5.91
N GLN A 653 8.22 23.45 -5.85
CA GLN A 653 9.42 22.72 -5.47
C GLN A 653 10.60 23.04 -6.39
N PHE A 654 10.37 23.07 -7.70
CA PHE A 654 11.39 23.48 -8.68
C PHE A 654 11.92 24.89 -8.40
N LEU A 655 11.03 25.88 -8.24
CA LEU A 655 11.43 27.27 -8.00
C LEU A 655 12.19 27.43 -6.67
N ILE A 656 11.85 26.65 -5.64
CA ILE A 656 12.57 26.67 -4.35
C ILE A 656 13.97 26.08 -4.53
N CYS A 657 14.11 24.96 -5.23
CA CYS A 657 15.41 24.39 -5.56
C CYS A 657 16.28 25.37 -6.37
N GLU A 658 15.70 26.03 -7.37
CA GLU A 658 16.35 27.08 -8.15
C GLU A 658 16.84 28.24 -7.27
N LEU A 659 16.00 28.69 -6.34
CA LEU A 659 16.33 29.78 -5.43
C LEU A 659 17.51 29.45 -4.51
N VAL A 660 17.53 28.24 -3.94
CA VAL A 660 18.51 27.83 -2.92
C VAL A 660 19.82 27.37 -3.55
N SER A 661 19.74 26.59 -4.62
CA SER A 661 20.91 25.98 -5.27
C SER A 661 21.44 26.80 -6.45
N GLY A 662 20.69 27.79 -6.94
CA GLY A 662 21.01 28.50 -8.19
C GLY A 662 21.10 27.53 -9.38
N GLY A 663 20.29 26.46 -9.32
CA GLY A 663 20.27 25.31 -10.21
C GLY A 663 21.55 24.44 -10.26
N ASN A 664 22.60 24.80 -9.52
CA ASN A 664 23.82 24.00 -9.45
C ASN A 664 23.84 23.08 -8.22
N LEU A 665 23.23 21.91 -8.38
CA LEU A 665 23.14 20.86 -7.36
C LEU A 665 24.48 20.14 -7.07
N ARG A 666 25.58 20.53 -7.74
CA ARG A 666 26.90 19.89 -7.59
C ARG A 666 27.73 20.43 -6.43
N LYS A 667 27.28 21.51 -5.78
CA LYS A 667 28.01 22.11 -4.66
C LYS A 667 27.96 21.18 -3.43
N PRO A 668 29.07 21.06 -2.67
CA PRO A 668 29.08 20.27 -1.45
C PRO A 668 28.16 20.91 -0.40
N GLY A 669 27.23 20.12 0.16
CA GLY A 669 26.24 20.59 1.14
C GLY A 669 24.79 20.21 0.84
N GLY A 670 24.50 19.55 -0.29
CA GLY A 670 23.14 19.12 -0.64
C GLY A 670 22.18 20.26 -0.96
N LEU A 671 20.88 19.96 -0.96
CA LEU A 671 19.84 20.89 -1.46
C LEU A 671 19.78 22.18 -0.62
N PHE A 672 19.90 22.06 0.71
CA PHE A 672 19.77 23.19 1.65
C PHE A 672 21.03 23.49 2.48
N GLY A 673 22.10 22.68 2.44
CA GLY A 673 23.32 22.96 3.21
C GLY A 673 24.28 23.98 2.57
N ASN A 674 23.83 24.72 1.56
CA ASN A 674 24.63 25.71 0.85
C ASN A 674 24.78 27.02 1.66
N SER A 675 25.83 27.12 2.50
CA SER A 675 26.25 28.38 3.15
C SER A 675 26.69 29.49 2.16
N SER A 676 26.70 29.19 0.85
CA SER A 676 27.14 30.10 -0.23
C SER A 676 25.99 30.79 -0.99
N SER A 677 24.72 30.44 -0.72
CA SER A 677 23.54 31.05 -1.37
C SER A 677 23.36 32.54 -0.98
N GLY A 678 24.00 32.96 0.12
CA GLY A 678 23.85 34.29 0.67
C GLY A 678 22.41 34.59 1.11
N ILE A 679 21.67 33.53 1.45
CA ILE A 679 20.34 33.56 2.09
C ILE A 679 20.59 33.42 3.60
N PRO A 680 19.95 34.25 4.46
CA PRO A 680 20.00 34.08 5.91
C PRO A 680 19.54 32.69 6.34
N VAL A 681 20.13 32.17 7.41
CA VAL A 681 19.83 30.81 7.93
C VAL A 681 18.34 30.65 8.27
N GLU A 682 17.71 31.71 8.79
CA GLU A 682 16.28 31.69 9.14
C GLU A 682 15.38 31.52 7.90
N ASP A 683 15.61 32.34 6.86
CA ASP A 683 14.87 32.24 5.60
C ASP A 683 15.11 30.89 4.92
N LEU A 684 16.35 30.39 4.97
CA LEU A 684 16.72 29.09 4.42
C LEU A 684 15.97 27.95 5.10
N LYS A 685 15.86 27.99 6.42
CA LYS A 685 15.09 27.01 7.20
C LYS A 685 13.59 27.07 6.89
N GLN A 686 13.04 28.27 6.66
CA GLN A 686 11.65 28.43 6.24
C GLN A 686 11.40 27.83 4.85
N LEU A 687 12.30 28.07 3.89
CA LEU A 687 12.26 27.46 2.55
C LEU A 687 12.35 25.94 2.62
N GLU A 688 13.28 25.42 3.43
CA GLU A 688 13.49 23.99 3.65
C GLU A 688 12.23 23.33 4.25
N THR A 689 11.68 23.91 5.31
CA THR A 689 10.49 23.38 5.98
C THR A 689 9.29 23.33 5.03
N PHE A 690 9.05 24.41 4.27
CA PHE A 690 7.95 24.45 3.31
C PHE A 690 8.18 23.49 2.14
N PHE A 691 9.42 23.36 1.67
CA PHE A 691 9.80 22.44 0.60
C PHE A 691 9.41 20.98 0.89
N TYR A 692 9.66 20.52 2.11
CA TYR A 692 9.30 19.16 2.53
C TYR A 692 7.80 19.01 2.80
N LYS A 693 7.14 20.05 3.37
CA LYS A 693 5.67 20.07 3.53
C LYS A 693 4.93 19.90 2.19
N LEU A 694 5.43 20.50 1.11
CA LEU A 694 4.86 20.36 -0.24
C LEU A 694 4.73 18.89 -0.69
N SER A 695 5.71 18.04 -0.35
CA SER A 695 5.62 16.60 -0.64
C SER A 695 4.54 15.91 0.19
N PHE A 696 4.41 16.29 1.47
CA PHE A 696 3.40 15.71 2.37
C PHE A 696 1.98 16.07 1.93
N PHE A 697 1.76 17.28 1.40
CA PHE A 697 0.45 17.68 0.88
C PHE A 697 -0.07 16.70 -0.17
N LEU A 698 0.78 16.18 -1.08
CA LEU A 698 0.34 15.22 -2.09
C LEU A 698 -0.20 13.93 -1.47
N HIS A 699 0.43 13.41 -0.42
CA HIS A 699 -0.03 12.21 0.28
C HIS A 699 -1.34 12.46 1.07
N ILE A 700 -1.54 13.68 1.56
CA ILE A 700 -2.76 14.09 2.27
C ILE A 700 -3.93 14.28 1.31
N LEU A 701 -3.67 14.81 0.13
CA LEU A 701 -4.66 14.87 -0.95
C LEU A 701 -5.07 13.47 -1.43
N ASP A 702 -4.17 12.49 -1.29
CA ASP A 702 -4.38 11.06 -1.56
C ASP A 702 -4.89 10.26 -0.35
N PHE A 703 -5.72 10.90 0.49
CA PHE A 703 -6.13 10.41 1.81
C PHE A 703 -6.55 8.93 1.84
N THR A 704 -7.62 8.58 1.13
CA THR A 704 -8.37 7.32 1.32
C THR A 704 -7.87 6.18 0.44
N ALA A 705 -7.80 6.40 -0.88
CA ALA A 705 -7.56 5.32 -1.83
C ALA A 705 -6.08 4.91 -1.96
N ALA A 706 -5.15 5.87 -1.85
CA ALA A 706 -3.72 5.59 -2.01
C ALA A 706 -3.02 5.43 -0.66
N THR A 707 -3.13 6.44 0.19
CA THR A 707 -2.29 6.53 1.40
C THR A 707 -2.76 5.56 2.47
N ILE A 708 -4.00 5.64 2.94
CA ILE A 708 -4.53 4.70 3.94
C ILE A 708 -4.49 3.25 3.42
N GLY A 709 -4.89 3.03 2.16
CA GLY A 709 -4.83 1.70 1.54
C GLY A 709 -3.42 1.09 1.59
N THR A 710 -2.39 1.83 1.17
CA THR A 710 -0.99 1.36 1.23
C THR A 710 -0.50 1.18 2.68
N LEU A 711 -0.91 2.05 3.59
CA LEU A 711 -0.48 2.02 4.99
C LEU A 711 -1.13 0.89 5.81
N THR A 712 -2.27 0.38 5.37
CA THR A 712 -3.03 -0.69 6.05
C THR A 712 -2.94 -2.04 5.34
N ASP A 713 -2.28 -2.12 4.18
CA ASP A 713 -2.05 -3.36 3.43
C ASP A 713 -1.00 -4.22 4.13
N LEU A 714 -1.46 -5.32 4.74
CA LEU A 714 -0.63 -6.33 5.38
C LEU A 714 -0.75 -7.68 4.66
N GLY A 715 -1.24 -7.67 3.41
CA GLY A 715 -1.47 -8.88 2.61
C GLY A 715 -0.18 -9.62 2.25
N PHE A 716 0.96 -8.95 2.34
CA PHE A 716 2.27 -9.55 2.09
C PHE A 716 2.61 -10.71 3.03
N LEU A 717 1.99 -10.76 4.23
CA LEU A 717 2.24 -11.80 5.24
C LEU A 717 1.82 -13.22 4.79
N TRP A 718 0.97 -13.34 3.76
CA TRP A 718 0.53 -14.64 3.25
C TRP A 718 1.44 -15.20 2.15
N PHE A 719 2.03 -14.34 1.31
CA PHE A 719 2.77 -14.76 0.12
C PHE A 719 4.10 -15.46 0.49
N ARG A 720 4.44 -16.49 -0.28
CA ARG A 720 5.56 -17.40 0.00
C ARG A 720 6.18 -18.05 -1.24
N GLU A 721 6.07 -17.39 -2.39
CA GLU A 721 6.50 -17.92 -3.70
C GLU A 721 8.00 -18.24 -3.80
N PHE A 722 8.86 -17.52 -3.08
CA PHE A 722 10.30 -17.81 -3.04
C PHE A 722 10.56 -19.14 -2.32
N TYR A 723 9.92 -19.34 -1.17
CA TYR A 723 10.11 -20.55 -0.38
C TYR A 723 9.46 -21.79 -1.01
N LEU A 724 8.36 -21.62 -1.76
CA LEU A 724 7.79 -22.68 -2.59
C LEU A 724 8.79 -23.15 -3.66
N GLU A 725 9.49 -22.22 -4.30
CA GLU A 725 10.52 -22.55 -5.28
C GLU A 725 11.70 -23.30 -4.63
N SER A 726 12.22 -22.78 -3.51
CA SER A 726 13.35 -23.39 -2.79
C SER A 726 13.02 -24.79 -2.26
N SER A 727 11.81 -24.98 -1.74
CA SER A 727 11.39 -26.24 -1.11
C SER A 727 10.83 -27.26 -2.10
N ARG A 728 10.62 -26.87 -3.36
CA ARG A 728 10.06 -27.72 -4.44
C ARG A 728 8.69 -28.32 -4.11
N VAL A 729 7.85 -27.58 -3.41
CA VAL A 729 6.47 -27.96 -3.07
C VAL A 729 5.47 -27.05 -3.79
N ILE A 730 4.25 -27.53 -4.00
CA ILE A 730 3.18 -26.78 -4.68
C ILE A 730 2.60 -25.70 -3.76
N GLN A 731 2.38 -26.07 -2.49
CA GLN A 731 1.91 -25.17 -1.44
C GLN A 731 2.35 -25.72 -0.07
N PHE A 732 2.49 -24.84 0.93
CA PHE A 732 2.73 -25.22 2.32
C PHE A 732 1.40 -25.49 3.07
N PRO A 733 1.44 -26.37 4.09
CA PRO A 733 0.31 -26.54 5.02
C PRO A 733 -0.09 -25.25 5.74
N ILE A 734 -1.35 -25.17 6.18
CA ILE A 734 -1.91 -23.98 6.84
C ILE A 734 -1.19 -23.62 8.14
N GLU A 735 -0.57 -24.59 8.83
CA GLU A 735 0.21 -24.35 10.05
C GLU A 735 1.47 -23.52 9.82
N CYS A 736 1.84 -23.30 8.55
CA CYS A 736 2.94 -22.43 8.13
C CYS A 736 2.45 -21.06 7.63
N SER A 737 1.14 -20.84 7.58
CA SER A 737 0.54 -19.58 7.12
C SER A 737 0.42 -18.61 8.27
N LEU A 738 1.06 -17.43 8.18
CA LEU A 738 1.04 -16.43 9.25
C LEU A 738 -0.39 -16.03 9.66
N PRO A 739 -1.33 -15.73 8.74
CA PRO A 739 -2.71 -15.45 9.12
C PRO A 739 -3.33 -16.56 9.98
N TRP A 740 -3.22 -17.82 9.55
CA TRP A 740 -3.75 -18.95 10.32
C TRP A 740 -3.03 -19.15 11.65
N MET A 741 -1.71 -19.04 11.69
CA MET A 741 -0.93 -19.15 12.93
C MET A 741 -1.37 -18.13 13.99
N LEU A 742 -1.79 -16.93 13.57
CA LEU A 742 -2.32 -15.91 14.47
C LEU A 742 -3.73 -16.26 14.94
N VAL A 743 -4.62 -16.73 14.06
CA VAL A 743 -5.97 -17.22 14.45
C VAL A 743 -5.83 -18.36 15.47
N ASP A 744 -5.00 -19.34 15.17
CA ASP A 744 -4.79 -20.52 16.00
C ASP A 744 -4.23 -20.13 17.38
N HIS A 745 -3.28 -19.19 17.42
CA HIS A 745 -2.74 -18.66 18.67
C HIS A 745 -3.81 -17.96 19.54
N VAL A 746 -4.73 -17.21 18.94
CA VAL A 746 -5.85 -16.59 19.68
C VAL A 746 -6.72 -17.66 20.34
N ILE A 747 -7.06 -18.71 19.61
CA ILE A 747 -7.91 -19.80 20.10
C ILE A 747 -7.21 -20.59 21.21
N GLU A 748 -5.94 -20.96 21.00
CA GLU A 748 -5.16 -21.77 21.95
C GLU A 748 -4.82 -21.01 23.24
N SER A 749 -4.51 -19.71 23.14
CA SER A 749 -4.14 -18.91 24.32
C SER A 749 -5.28 -18.73 25.32
N GLN A 750 -6.54 -18.80 24.86
CA GLN A 750 -7.74 -18.52 25.66
C GLN A 750 -7.63 -17.24 26.50
N ASP A 751 -6.89 -16.24 25.99
CA ASP A 751 -6.81 -14.93 26.62
C ASP A 751 -8.08 -14.14 26.27
N ALA A 752 -8.83 -13.72 27.29
CA ALA A 752 -10.10 -13.05 27.12
C ALA A 752 -9.99 -11.76 26.29
N GLY A 753 -8.85 -11.06 26.36
CA GLY A 753 -8.60 -9.86 25.56
C GLY A 753 -8.29 -10.16 24.09
N LEU A 754 -7.53 -11.22 23.80
CA LEU A 754 -7.17 -11.59 22.43
C LEU A 754 -8.35 -12.22 21.68
N LEU A 755 -9.27 -12.86 22.40
CA LEU A 755 -10.44 -13.52 21.85
C LEU A 755 -11.40 -12.54 21.16
N GLU A 756 -11.49 -11.31 21.67
CA GLU A 756 -12.25 -10.24 20.99
C GLU A 756 -11.65 -9.90 19.61
N SER A 757 -10.34 -10.11 19.42
CA SER A 757 -9.60 -9.83 18.19
C SER A 757 -9.50 -11.02 17.21
N ILE A 758 -10.29 -12.07 17.41
CA ILE A 758 -10.17 -13.33 16.64
C ILE A 758 -10.37 -13.17 15.11
N LEU A 759 -11.07 -12.11 14.68
CA LEU A 759 -11.30 -11.83 13.27
C LEU A 759 -10.22 -10.95 12.61
N ILE A 760 -9.37 -10.30 13.39
CA ILE A 760 -8.32 -9.41 12.85
C ILE A 760 -7.38 -10.16 11.91
N PRO A 761 -6.87 -11.37 12.24
CA PRO A 761 -6.03 -12.11 11.31
C PRO A 761 -6.73 -12.54 10.02
N LEU A 762 -8.06 -12.71 10.04
CA LEU A 762 -8.80 -13.04 8.83
C LEU A 762 -8.84 -11.88 7.84
N ASP A 763 -8.69 -10.65 8.33
CA ASP A 763 -8.58 -9.47 7.47
C ASP A 763 -7.29 -9.45 6.65
N LEU A 764 -6.24 -10.14 7.11
CA LEU A 764 -5.02 -10.32 6.32
C LEU A 764 -5.30 -11.06 5.01
N TYR A 765 -6.27 -11.99 5.00
CA TYR A 765 -6.67 -12.66 3.77
C TYR A 765 -7.39 -11.72 2.81
N ASN A 766 -8.14 -10.74 3.32
CA ASN A 766 -8.75 -9.69 2.48
C ASN A 766 -7.66 -8.87 1.79
N ASP A 767 -6.65 -8.45 2.55
CA ASP A 767 -5.49 -7.73 2.01
C ASP A 767 -4.75 -8.57 0.96
N SER A 768 -4.43 -9.83 1.28
CA SER A 768 -3.72 -10.73 0.36
C SER A 768 -4.52 -10.97 -0.93
N ALA A 769 -5.83 -11.13 -0.83
CA ALA A 769 -6.69 -11.33 -1.99
C ALA A 769 -6.77 -10.09 -2.87
N GLN A 770 -6.91 -8.90 -2.25
CA GLN A 770 -6.84 -7.64 -2.98
C GLN A 770 -5.48 -7.49 -3.67
N HIS A 771 -4.39 -7.70 -2.95
CA HIS A 771 -3.04 -7.60 -3.48
C HIS A 771 -2.80 -8.59 -4.64
N ALA A 772 -3.30 -9.82 -4.54
CA ALA A 772 -3.23 -10.82 -5.61
C ALA A 772 -3.99 -10.39 -6.87
N LEU A 773 -5.17 -9.77 -6.73
CA LEU A 773 -6.03 -9.38 -7.84
C LEU A 773 -5.62 -8.05 -8.49
N THR A 774 -5.27 -7.03 -7.70
CA THR A 774 -5.02 -5.67 -8.20
C THR A 774 -3.55 -5.38 -8.46
N TYR A 775 -2.65 -5.87 -7.60
CA TYR A 775 -1.21 -5.63 -7.72
C TYR A 775 -0.52 -6.72 -8.54
N LEU A 776 -0.60 -7.98 -8.10
CA LEU A 776 0.07 -9.10 -8.79
C LEU A 776 -0.68 -9.54 -10.06
N LYS A 777 -1.98 -9.25 -10.15
CA LYS A 777 -2.88 -9.62 -11.26
C LYS A 777 -2.85 -11.11 -11.57
N GLN A 778 -2.75 -11.97 -10.54
CA GLN A 778 -2.70 -13.42 -10.68
C GLN A 778 -3.92 -14.11 -10.09
N ARG A 779 -4.66 -14.82 -10.95
CA ARG A 779 -5.85 -15.57 -10.54
C ARG A 779 -5.54 -16.75 -9.63
N PHE A 780 -4.51 -17.54 -9.96
CA PHE A 780 -4.21 -18.77 -9.20
C PHE A 780 -3.83 -18.48 -7.74
N LEU A 781 -3.21 -17.32 -7.46
CA LEU A 781 -2.94 -16.90 -6.09
C LEU A 781 -4.23 -16.62 -5.33
N TYR A 782 -5.20 -15.96 -5.95
CA TYR A 782 -6.51 -15.76 -5.36
C TYR A 782 -7.23 -17.09 -5.12
N ASP A 783 -7.18 -18.03 -6.07
CA ASP A 783 -7.79 -19.35 -5.92
C ASP A 783 -7.18 -20.12 -4.72
N GLU A 784 -5.87 -19.98 -4.48
CA GLU A 784 -5.18 -20.56 -3.32
C GLU A 784 -5.54 -19.87 -1.99
N ILE A 785 -5.62 -18.53 -1.99
CA ILE A 785 -6.08 -17.76 -0.82
C ILE A 785 -7.50 -18.16 -0.46
N GLU A 786 -8.39 -18.24 -1.44
CA GLU A 786 -9.79 -18.63 -1.26
C GLU A 786 -9.92 -20.04 -0.68
N ALA A 787 -9.16 -21.00 -1.20
CA ALA A 787 -9.14 -22.37 -0.68
C ALA A 787 -8.60 -22.43 0.76
N GLU A 788 -7.57 -21.64 1.09
CA GLU A 788 -7.03 -21.59 2.45
C GLU A 788 -8.01 -20.95 3.43
N VAL A 789 -8.70 -19.88 3.02
CA VAL A 789 -9.73 -19.22 3.83
C VAL A 789 -10.90 -20.15 4.09
N ASP A 790 -11.37 -20.90 3.10
CA ASP A 790 -12.49 -21.83 3.25
C ASP A 790 -12.19 -22.86 4.33
N LEU A 791 -11.01 -23.50 4.27
CA LEU A 791 -10.55 -24.46 5.28
C LEU A 791 -10.34 -23.79 6.66
N SER A 792 -9.64 -22.67 6.70
CA SER A 792 -9.29 -21.96 7.93
C SER A 792 -10.53 -21.45 8.66
N PHE A 793 -11.50 -20.92 7.92
CA PHE A 793 -12.75 -20.42 8.48
C PHE A 793 -13.61 -21.56 9.03
N ASP A 794 -13.67 -22.70 8.34
CA ASP A 794 -14.39 -23.87 8.84
C ASP A 794 -13.79 -24.41 10.15
N LEU A 795 -12.46 -24.49 10.22
CA LEU A 795 -11.72 -24.88 11.43
C LEU A 795 -11.90 -23.88 12.56
N LEU A 796 -11.83 -22.57 12.27
CA LEU A 796 -12.09 -21.51 13.23
C LEU A 796 -13.48 -21.66 13.84
N VAL A 797 -14.52 -21.75 13.01
CA VAL A 797 -15.90 -21.86 13.50
C VAL A 797 -16.06 -23.15 14.32
N GLN A 798 -15.36 -24.23 13.99
CA GLN A 798 -15.42 -25.47 14.77
C GLN A 798 -14.79 -25.27 16.15
N LYS A 799 -13.51 -24.89 16.19
CA LYS A 799 -12.76 -24.70 17.43
C LYS A 799 -13.41 -23.65 18.33
N LEU A 800 -13.88 -22.54 17.76
CA LEU A 800 -14.58 -21.49 18.50
C LEU A 800 -15.86 -22.00 19.17
N ASN A 801 -16.67 -22.81 18.47
CA ASN A 801 -17.87 -23.40 19.06
C ASN A 801 -17.55 -24.39 20.18
N GLU A 802 -16.52 -25.22 20.02
CA GLU A 802 -16.06 -26.15 21.06
C GLU A 802 -15.60 -25.39 22.32
N VAL A 803 -14.85 -24.29 22.16
CA VAL A 803 -14.41 -23.43 23.26
C VAL A 803 -15.60 -22.75 23.94
N ILE A 804 -16.51 -22.14 23.18
CA ILE A 804 -17.73 -21.50 23.72
C ILE A 804 -18.56 -22.51 24.52
N PHE A 805 -18.83 -23.69 23.94
CA PHE A 805 -19.63 -24.73 24.60
C PHE A 805 -18.97 -25.20 25.89
N THR A 806 -17.67 -25.50 25.85
CA THR A 806 -16.90 -25.97 27.01
C THR A 806 -16.87 -24.92 28.12
N TYR A 807 -16.71 -23.64 27.76
CA TYR A 807 -16.72 -22.53 28.71
C TYR A 807 -18.07 -22.40 29.44
N TYR A 808 -19.18 -22.30 28.70
CA TYR A 808 -20.50 -22.13 29.31
C TYR A 808 -20.96 -23.40 30.05
N LYS A 809 -20.58 -24.59 29.57
CA LYS A 809 -20.82 -25.86 30.31
C LYS A 809 -20.06 -25.87 31.63
N SER A 810 -18.80 -25.43 31.64
CA SER A 810 -17.99 -25.32 32.87
C SER A 810 -18.55 -24.27 33.82
N CYS A 811 -19.01 -23.11 33.32
CA CYS A 811 -19.66 -22.09 34.13
C CYS A 811 -20.96 -22.61 34.78
N ALA A 812 -21.79 -23.32 34.02
CA ALA A 812 -23.01 -23.93 34.54
C ALA A 812 -22.68 -24.99 35.60
N ALA A 813 -21.69 -25.85 35.35
CA ALA A 813 -21.25 -26.86 36.31
C ALA A 813 -20.71 -26.22 37.60
N SER A 814 -19.89 -25.17 37.50
CA SER A 814 -19.34 -24.44 38.65
C SER A 814 -20.46 -23.74 39.46
N THR A 815 -21.47 -23.19 38.79
CA THR A 815 -22.63 -22.54 39.45
C THR A 815 -23.53 -23.54 40.17
N LEU A 816 -23.67 -24.76 39.64
CA LEU A 816 -24.49 -25.82 40.23
C LEU A 816 -23.76 -26.64 41.29
N LEU A 817 -22.44 -26.51 41.40
CA LEU A 817 -21.63 -27.24 42.37
C LEU A 817 -21.90 -26.71 43.79
N ASP A 818 -22.09 -27.60 44.75
CA ASP A 818 -22.38 -27.19 46.13
C ASP A 818 -21.18 -26.48 46.78
N SER A 819 -21.42 -25.26 47.25
CA SER A 819 -20.46 -24.44 48.00
C SER A 819 -19.93 -25.12 49.27
N SER A 820 -20.71 -26.01 49.90
CA SER A 820 -20.26 -26.73 51.10
C SER A 820 -19.20 -27.78 50.77
N PHE A 821 -19.32 -28.41 49.58
CA PHE A 821 -18.36 -29.39 49.07
C PHE A 821 -17.04 -28.72 48.65
N THR A 822 -17.10 -27.59 47.94
CA THR A 822 -15.89 -26.86 47.54
C THR A 822 -15.12 -26.32 48.73
N TYR A 823 -15.81 -25.87 49.77
CA TYR A 823 -15.19 -25.45 51.04
C TYR A 823 -14.55 -26.64 51.79
N ALA A 824 -15.20 -27.81 51.79
CA ALA A 824 -14.67 -29.00 52.45
C ALA A 824 -13.43 -29.59 51.75
N CYS A 825 -13.31 -29.41 50.43
CA CYS A 825 -12.19 -29.93 49.65
C CYS A 825 -10.96 -29.01 49.61
N ASP A 826 -11.06 -27.76 50.09
CA ASP A 826 -9.98 -26.73 50.05
C ASP A 826 -9.38 -26.52 48.64
N ASP A 827 -10.15 -26.88 47.60
CA ASP A 827 -9.75 -26.98 46.18
C ASP A 827 -10.44 -25.89 45.31
N GLY A 828 -10.82 -24.76 45.91
CA GLY A 828 -11.63 -23.72 45.26
C GLY A 828 -11.05 -23.18 43.94
N GLU A 829 -9.72 -23.13 43.82
CA GLU A 829 -9.03 -22.70 42.59
C GLU A 829 -9.23 -23.68 41.42
N LYS A 830 -9.43 -24.97 41.69
CA LYS A 830 -9.60 -26.02 40.66
C LYS A 830 -10.95 -25.94 39.95
N TYR A 831 -11.97 -25.46 40.65
CA TYR A 831 -13.34 -25.32 40.14
C TYR A 831 -13.65 -23.89 39.66
N PHE A 832 -12.68 -22.99 39.76
CA PHE A 832 -12.77 -21.64 39.27
C PHE A 832 -12.67 -21.62 37.75
N VAL A 833 -13.69 -21.07 37.09
CA VAL A 833 -13.71 -20.89 35.64
C VAL A 833 -13.27 -19.46 35.35
N LYS A 834 -12.11 -19.31 34.70
CA LYS A 834 -11.62 -18.00 34.26
C LYS A 834 -12.65 -17.36 33.31
N PRO A 835 -13.10 -16.12 33.54
CA PRO A 835 -14.08 -15.49 32.68
C PRO A 835 -13.52 -15.21 31.29
N LEU A 836 -14.28 -15.57 30.26
CA LEU A 836 -14.00 -15.30 28.85
C LEU A 836 -15.08 -14.35 28.30
N ARG A 837 -14.74 -13.59 27.24
CA ARG A 837 -15.64 -12.58 26.66
C ARG A 837 -16.07 -13.00 25.25
N PHE A 838 -17.35 -13.31 25.09
CA PHE A 838 -17.95 -13.71 23.80
C PHE A 838 -19.03 -12.74 23.30
N ASP A 839 -19.37 -11.70 24.09
CA ASP A 839 -20.50 -10.81 23.80
C ASP A 839 -20.36 -10.10 22.45
N ALA A 840 -19.15 -9.61 22.14
CA ALA A 840 -18.85 -9.00 20.85
C ALA A 840 -19.05 -9.99 19.70
N ILE A 841 -18.55 -11.23 19.87
CA ILE A 841 -18.63 -12.28 18.85
C ILE A 841 -20.08 -12.65 18.54
N PHE A 842 -20.95 -12.72 19.55
CA PHE A 842 -22.37 -13.04 19.35
C PHE A 842 -23.17 -11.96 18.64
N LYS A 843 -22.63 -10.73 18.54
CA LYS A 843 -23.26 -9.62 17.81
C LYS A 843 -22.86 -9.57 16.34
N LEU A 844 -21.88 -10.35 15.90
CA LEU A 844 -21.36 -10.33 14.53
C LEU A 844 -22.32 -10.99 13.53
N ARG A 845 -22.91 -10.18 12.65
CA ARG A 845 -23.88 -10.61 11.61
C ARG A 845 -23.40 -10.37 10.18
N ARG A 846 -22.44 -9.45 9.99
CA ARG A 846 -21.96 -9.00 8.69
C ARG A 846 -20.44 -8.99 8.68
N VAL A 847 -19.85 -10.17 8.83
CA VAL A 847 -18.39 -10.35 8.75
C VAL A 847 -18.00 -10.35 7.27
N MET A 848 -17.13 -9.44 6.86
CA MET A 848 -16.66 -9.32 5.48
C MET A 848 -15.39 -10.16 5.29
N ILE A 849 -15.46 -11.18 4.42
CA ILE A 849 -14.32 -12.04 4.08
C ILE A 849 -14.35 -12.32 2.58
N LEU A 850 -13.27 -11.96 1.88
CA LEU A 850 -13.09 -12.13 0.44
C LEU A 850 -14.29 -11.63 -0.39
N GLY A 851 -14.87 -10.49 0.03
CA GLY A 851 -16.06 -9.90 -0.59
C GLY A 851 -17.40 -10.53 -0.21
N ARG A 852 -17.43 -11.61 0.58
CA ARG A 852 -18.66 -12.19 1.13
C ARG A 852 -19.06 -11.51 2.44
N THR A 853 -20.36 -11.40 2.67
CA THR A 853 -20.92 -11.04 3.98
C THR A 853 -21.39 -12.30 4.70
N ILE A 854 -20.77 -12.63 5.82
CA ILE A 854 -21.01 -13.86 6.59
C ILE A 854 -21.70 -13.54 7.92
N ASP A 855 -22.81 -14.23 8.18
CA ASP A 855 -23.51 -14.19 9.48
C ASP A 855 -22.90 -15.20 10.45
N LEU A 856 -21.87 -14.76 11.16
CA LEU A 856 -21.15 -15.60 12.13
C LEU A 856 -22.06 -16.04 13.28
N ARG A 857 -22.97 -15.17 13.75
CA ARG A 857 -23.96 -15.51 14.79
C ARG A 857 -24.82 -16.70 14.37
N SER A 858 -25.30 -16.71 13.13
CA SER A 858 -26.10 -17.83 12.60
C SER A 858 -25.29 -19.13 12.57
N LEU A 859 -24.04 -19.09 12.11
CA LEU A 859 -23.15 -20.26 12.07
C LEU A 859 -22.85 -20.82 13.46
N ILE A 860 -22.53 -19.95 14.42
CA ILE A 860 -22.34 -20.33 15.84
C ILE A 860 -23.60 -20.99 16.36
N THR A 861 -24.77 -20.39 16.16
CA THR A 861 -26.04 -20.93 16.65
C THR A 861 -26.32 -22.33 16.08
N GLN A 862 -26.06 -22.56 14.80
CA GLN A 862 -26.27 -23.86 14.15
C GLN A 862 -25.35 -24.95 14.75
N ARG A 863 -24.05 -24.68 14.89
CA ARG A 863 -23.09 -25.66 15.43
C ARG A 863 -23.30 -25.89 16.92
N MET A 864 -23.61 -24.83 17.68
CA MET A 864 -23.94 -24.93 19.11
C MET A 864 -25.15 -25.85 19.36
N ASN A 865 -26.22 -25.70 18.56
CA ASN A 865 -27.39 -26.59 18.64
C ASN A 865 -27.05 -28.06 18.38
N LYS A 866 -26.10 -28.33 17.47
CA LYS A 866 -25.61 -29.68 17.21
C LYS A 866 -24.86 -30.23 18.43
N LEU A 867 -23.92 -29.47 19.00
CA LEU A 867 -23.17 -29.85 20.20
C LEU A 867 -24.09 -30.12 21.40
N PHE A 868 -25.12 -29.30 21.60
CA PHE A 868 -26.12 -29.55 22.65
C PHE A 868 -26.84 -30.88 22.48
N ARG A 869 -27.27 -31.21 21.26
CA ARG A 869 -27.94 -32.49 20.97
C ARG A 869 -27.00 -33.67 21.20
N GLU A 870 -25.80 -33.62 20.65
CA GLU A 870 -24.78 -34.67 20.84
C GLU A 870 -24.44 -34.87 22.32
N ASN A 871 -24.39 -33.79 23.11
CA ASN A 871 -24.12 -33.90 24.54
C ASN A 871 -25.31 -34.49 25.31
N ILE A 872 -26.55 -34.18 24.93
CA ILE A 872 -27.75 -34.79 25.52
C ILE A 872 -27.80 -36.28 25.18
N ASP A 873 -27.57 -36.64 23.91
CA ASP A 873 -27.54 -38.03 23.45
C ASP A 873 -26.47 -38.83 24.22
N PHE A 874 -25.27 -38.27 24.38
CA PHE A 874 -24.21 -38.88 25.20
C PHE A 874 -24.63 -39.11 26.67
N LEU A 875 -25.36 -38.17 27.28
CA LEU A 875 -25.84 -38.31 28.66
C LEU A 875 -26.94 -39.37 28.76
N LEU A 876 -27.82 -39.47 27.75
CA LEU A 876 -28.86 -40.50 27.68
C LEU A 876 -28.24 -41.88 27.48
N GLU A 877 -27.30 -42.03 26.54
CA GLU A 877 -26.55 -43.28 26.34
C GLU A 877 -25.86 -43.71 27.63
N ARG A 878 -25.20 -42.78 28.34
CA ARG A 878 -24.55 -43.08 29.63
C ARG A 878 -25.54 -43.63 30.66
N PHE A 879 -26.73 -43.04 30.76
CA PHE A 879 -27.78 -43.51 31.66
C PHE A 879 -28.34 -44.87 31.23
N GLU A 880 -28.53 -45.10 29.93
CA GLU A 880 -29.00 -46.37 29.37
C GLU A 880 -27.99 -47.52 29.58
N TYR A 881 -26.70 -47.22 29.63
CA TYR A 881 -25.64 -48.19 29.99
C TYR A 881 -25.48 -48.40 31.51
N GLY A 882 -26.03 -47.51 32.34
CA GLY A 882 -26.02 -47.60 33.80
C GLY A 882 -27.10 -48.51 34.36
N ASP A 883 -27.04 -48.79 35.67
CA ASP A 883 -28.18 -49.37 36.38
C ASP A 883 -29.23 -48.29 36.70
N LEU A 884 -30.35 -48.64 37.33
CA LEU A 884 -31.38 -47.65 37.69
C LEU A 884 -30.87 -46.52 38.62
N CYS A 885 -29.71 -46.68 39.26
CA CYS A 885 -29.08 -45.68 40.11
C CYS A 885 -28.13 -44.75 39.33
N GLY A 886 -27.85 -45.03 38.06
CA GLY A 886 -27.05 -44.21 37.14
C GLY A 886 -25.67 -44.75 36.81
#